data_AF-A0A938CNI4-F1
#
_entry.id   AF-A0A938CNI4-F1
#
_cell.length_a   1.000
_cell.length_b   1.000
_cell.length_c   1.000
_cell.angle_alpha   90.00
_cell.angle_beta   90.00
_cell.angle_gamma   90.00
#
_symmetry.space_group_name_H-M   'P 1'
#
loop_
_entity.id
_entity.type
_entity.pdbx_description
1 polymer ?
#
loop_
_entity_poly.entity_id
_entity_poly.type
_entity_poly.pdbx_seq_one_letter_code
_entity_poly.pdbx_strand_id
1 'polypeptide(L)'
;SQFERRYPPNGEVVIPPAPEGVPNLRTAYASLEALGRIGGPAAAETLTRMLRSDQWLIRYGAVRGLGTMRCEAARGEVTRLKGSDPTLVVRRAAGQALEAIDGTAGRMAAANGAASMRPLPTTEGSPAIAFIKTNARTESSLGFQDSYFHPKTPWYHWGQNVYTLTPPTPDGELANLTNFEHARVQGLEVSYDGKRLLFSMCDDRKKTGFHVCEINADGTGFRQITRGNCNDVDPGYLPNGRIVFSSDRSGHHEYYHQERSRNLYVMEADGSGIERITFNPNQDYAPYVLSDGRVCYTSYRFYGQDGSGNIYGRGSDLNRIETQLRAVNPDGTGDMLVYGAMRGGFYVPVRPMPDSLQDSGSSFQRGTDQHIGASVSWVRELPDGRLACVTPAGLTLLDLTADPLACEQPFFPEVVNLAGGEEVYIHSHDELNPVGRFTSPYPADEGRLFVAHAPFWDTGYDAYGLYLFDMTTRELTLVHDEPGISDVDPTPLVPRPEPRKLEPDVVDRAAETGVILCLSVLNSDLEYNHAAARYVRVLGVTLMGQTINANAAFETQVLGTAPLQADGSFKVEVPADRPVRFQILDADGNVLLHETEFNYVRGGETLSCVGCHEPKGRTPPTAQPLAAALPPYPALENPGSLRYHGQVWRGYNGIARH
;
A
#
# COMPACT_ATOMS: atom_id res chain seq x y z
N SER A 1 -39.53 -19.25 -4.13
CA SER A 1 -40.44 -18.09 -4.10
C SER A 1 -40.16 -17.30 -2.83
N GLN A 2 -40.16 -15.96 -2.93
CA GLN A 2 -39.75 -14.95 -1.93
C GLN A 2 -38.25 -14.59 -1.90
N PHE A 3 -37.74 -13.94 -2.95
CA PHE A 3 -36.61 -12.99 -2.88
C PHE A 3 -36.67 -12.08 -4.11
N GLU A 4 -37.60 -11.13 -4.12
CA GLU A 4 -37.51 -9.98 -5.04
C GLU A 4 -36.56 -8.96 -4.41
N ARG A 5 -35.33 -8.85 -4.94
CA ARG A 5 -34.38 -7.78 -4.61
C ARG A 5 -34.88 -6.49 -5.27
N ARG A 6 -35.22 -5.48 -4.46
CA ARG A 6 -35.32 -4.09 -4.92
C ARG A 6 -33.94 -3.43 -4.81
N TYR A 7 -33.28 -3.23 -5.94
CA TYR A 7 -32.18 -2.27 -6.10
C TYR A 7 -32.76 -0.93 -6.61
N PRO A 8 -32.10 0.22 -6.37
CA PRO A 8 -32.57 1.53 -6.85
C PRO A 8 -32.60 1.61 -8.40
N PRO A 9 -33.48 2.46 -8.98
CA PRO A 9 -33.85 2.39 -10.40
C PRO A 9 -32.89 3.07 -11.39
N ASN A 10 -31.67 3.43 -10.99
CA ASN A 10 -30.79 4.23 -11.83
C ASN A 10 -29.68 3.39 -12.48
N GLY A 11 -30.05 2.66 -13.53
CA GLY A 11 -29.21 2.47 -14.71
C GLY A 11 -27.80 1.88 -14.56
N GLU A 12 -27.51 1.07 -13.55
CA GLU A 12 -26.25 0.32 -13.49
C GLU A 12 -26.28 -0.87 -14.45
N VAL A 13 -25.17 -1.04 -15.19
CA VAL A 13 -24.86 -2.29 -15.89
C VAL A 13 -24.59 -3.35 -14.83
N VAL A 14 -25.65 -4.03 -14.37
CA VAL A 14 -25.52 -5.26 -13.60
C VAL A 14 -24.95 -6.30 -14.57
N ILE A 15 -23.67 -6.63 -14.42
CA ILE A 15 -23.13 -7.80 -15.12
C ILE A 15 -23.90 -9.01 -14.55
N PRO A 16 -24.67 -9.74 -15.38
CA PRO A 16 -25.41 -10.89 -14.89
C PRO A 16 -24.42 -11.92 -14.32
N PRO A 17 -24.77 -12.63 -13.23
CA PRO A 17 -23.94 -13.72 -12.72
C PRO A 17 -23.65 -14.72 -13.84
N ALA A 18 -22.45 -15.29 -13.82
CA ALA A 18 -22.05 -16.30 -14.80
C ALA A 18 -23.13 -17.42 -14.86
N PRO A 19 -23.58 -17.82 -16.07
CA PRO A 19 -24.61 -18.85 -16.22
C PRO A 19 -24.31 -20.14 -15.45
N GLU A 20 -25.34 -20.86 -15.00
CA GLU A 20 -25.18 -22.23 -14.50
C GLU A 20 -24.47 -23.09 -15.57
N GLY A 21 -23.33 -23.68 -15.20
CA GLY A 21 -22.51 -24.50 -16.11
C GLY A 21 -21.26 -23.84 -16.66
N VAL A 22 -20.92 -22.59 -16.29
CA VAL A 22 -19.58 -22.05 -16.56
C VAL A 22 -18.55 -22.82 -15.72
N PRO A 23 -17.56 -23.50 -16.34
CA PRO A 23 -16.56 -24.27 -15.61
C PRO A 23 -15.80 -23.35 -14.66
N ASN A 24 -15.65 -23.77 -13.40
CA ASN A 24 -14.72 -23.10 -12.50
C ASN A 24 -13.30 -23.24 -13.09
N LEU A 25 -12.75 -22.15 -13.65
CA LEU A 25 -11.44 -22.12 -14.30
C LEU A 25 -10.33 -22.58 -13.36
N ARG A 26 -10.54 -22.48 -12.04
CA ARG A 26 -9.65 -22.94 -10.98
C ARG A 26 -9.64 -24.47 -10.89
N THR A 27 -10.81 -25.12 -10.89
CA THR A 27 -10.94 -26.58 -10.96
C THR A 27 -10.37 -27.12 -12.27
N ALA A 28 -10.64 -26.42 -13.37
CA ALA A 28 -10.08 -26.79 -14.66
C ALA A 28 -8.55 -26.68 -14.66
N TYR A 29 -7.95 -25.58 -14.19
CA TYR A 29 -6.50 -25.42 -14.06
C TYR A 29 -5.86 -26.52 -13.19
N ALA A 30 -6.36 -26.75 -11.97
CA ALA A 30 -5.85 -27.80 -11.08
C ALA A 30 -5.97 -29.20 -11.71
N SER A 31 -7.04 -29.45 -12.47
CA SER A 31 -7.21 -30.70 -13.21
C SER A 31 -6.15 -30.85 -14.32
N LEU A 32 -5.76 -29.76 -14.99
CA LEU A 32 -4.71 -29.79 -16.02
C LEU A 32 -3.35 -30.07 -15.41
N GLU A 33 -3.03 -29.50 -14.26
CA GLU A 33 -1.80 -29.82 -13.53
C GLU A 33 -1.78 -31.28 -13.08
N ALA A 34 -2.90 -31.77 -12.52
CA ALA A 34 -3.04 -33.17 -12.13
C ALA A 34 -2.86 -34.11 -13.33
N LEU A 35 -3.47 -33.79 -14.49
CA LEU A 35 -3.27 -34.54 -15.73
C LEU A 35 -1.80 -34.56 -16.17
N GLY A 36 -1.10 -33.42 -16.05
CA GLY A 36 0.33 -33.34 -16.33
C GLY A 36 1.18 -34.25 -15.43
N ARG A 37 0.81 -34.41 -14.15
CA ARG A 37 1.51 -35.30 -13.21
C ARG A 37 1.13 -36.78 -13.39
N ILE A 38 -0.15 -37.06 -13.65
CA ILE A 38 -0.66 -38.42 -13.90
C ILE A 38 -0.04 -38.97 -15.19
N GLY A 39 0.06 -38.14 -16.21
CA GLY A 39 0.63 -38.50 -17.50
C GLY A 39 -0.25 -39.44 -18.34
N GLY A 40 0.33 -39.96 -19.41
CA GLY A 40 -0.31 -40.92 -20.32
C GLY A 40 -1.03 -40.30 -21.53
N PRO A 41 -1.42 -41.13 -22.52
CA PRO A 41 -1.94 -40.65 -23.81
C PRO A 41 -3.22 -39.82 -23.69
N ALA A 42 -4.16 -40.22 -22.82
CA ALA A 42 -5.42 -39.50 -22.61
C ALA A 42 -5.22 -38.13 -21.93
N ALA A 43 -4.25 -38.02 -21.03
CA ALA A 43 -3.87 -36.75 -20.41
C ALA A 43 -3.22 -35.83 -21.45
N ALA A 44 -2.29 -36.35 -22.24
CA ALA A 44 -1.63 -35.60 -23.32
C ALA A 44 -2.64 -35.05 -24.34
N GLU A 45 -3.60 -35.87 -24.77
CA GLU A 45 -4.67 -35.46 -25.70
C GLU A 45 -5.55 -34.36 -25.08
N THR A 46 -5.96 -34.55 -23.82
CA THR A 46 -6.79 -33.58 -23.11
C THR A 46 -6.08 -32.24 -22.96
N LEU A 47 -4.83 -32.25 -22.53
CA LEU A 47 -4.02 -31.03 -22.39
C LEU A 47 -3.80 -30.35 -23.74
N THR A 48 -3.49 -31.13 -24.79
CA THR A 48 -3.31 -30.58 -26.16
C THR A 48 -4.57 -29.89 -26.67
N ARG A 49 -5.76 -30.44 -26.37
CA ARG A 49 -7.04 -29.80 -26.72
C ARG A 49 -7.24 -28.48 -25.97
N MET A 50 -6.80 -28.40 -24.73
CA MET A 50 -6.96 -27.22 -23.87
C MET A 50 -6.04 -26.04 -24.28
N LEU A 51 -5.00 -26.29 -25.07
CA LEU A 51 -4.17 -25.26 -25.71
C LEU A 51 -4.95 -24.30 -26.61
N ARG A 52 -6.17 -24.66 -27.02
CA ARG A 52 -7.05 -23.84 -27.88
C ARG A 52 -8.13 -23.10 -27.11
N SER A 53 -8.13 -23.18 -25.77
CA SER A 53 -9.10 -22.45 -24.95
C SER A 53 -8.93 -20.94 -25.15
N ASP A 54 -10.04 -20.21 -25.18
CA ASP A 54 -10.11 -18.75 -25.08
C ASP A 54 -9.55 -18.23 -23.75
N GLN A 55 -9.62 -19.04 -22.70
CA GLN A 55 -9.14 -18.72 -21.36
C GLN A 55 -7.63 -18.95 -21.23
N TRP A 56 -6.88 -17.87 -20.99
CA TRP A 56 -5.42 -17.91 -20.98
C TRP A 56 -4.87 -18.82 -19.86
N LEU A 57 -5.54 -18.89 -18.70
CA LEU A 57 -5.15 -19.74 -17.57
C LEU A 57 -5.24 -21.24 -17.93
N ILE A 58 -6.23 -21.62 -18.74
CA ILE A 58 -6.40 -22.99 -19.25
C ILE A 58 -5.30 -23.34 -20.23
N ARG A 59 -4.98 -22.42 -21.16
CA ARG A 59 -3.84 -22.60 -22.07
C ARG A 59 -2.53 -22.72 -21.29
N TYR A 60 -2.33 -21.85 -20.30
CA TYR A 60 -1.16 -21.86 -19.43
C TYR A 60 -0.99 -23.21 -18.68
N GLY A 61 -2.02 -23.68 -17.97
CA GLY A 61 -1.99 -24.96 -17.26
C GLY A 61 -1.79 -26.15 -18.20
N ALA A 62 -2.41 -26.12 -19.37
CA ALA A 62 -2.24 -27.14 -20.41
C ALA A 62 -0.81 -27.21 -20.95
N VAL A 63 -0.21 -26.06 -21.28
CA VAL A 63 1.20 -25.95 -21.71
C VAL A 63 2.14 -26.52 -20.64
N ARG A 64 1.92 -26.15 -19.38
CA ARG A 64 2.73 -26.65 -18.25
C ARG A 64 2.59 -28.15 -18.07
N GLY A 65 1.37 -28.69 -18.12
CA GLY A 65 1.13 -30.13 -18.03
C GLY A 65 1.84 -30.92 -19.13
N LEU A 66 1.80 -30.42 -20.37
CA LEU A 66 2.48 -31.04 -21.51
C LEU A 66 4.00 -31.01 -21.37
N GLY A 67 4.56 -29.92 -20.83
CA GLY A 67 5.98 -29.81 -20.49
C GLY A 67 6.41 -30.82 -19.43
N THR A 68 5.65 -30.93 -18.33
CA THR A 68 5.90 -31.91 -17.25
C THR A 68 5.92 -33.34 -17.78
N MET A 69 5.03 -33.67 -18.72
CA MET A 69 4.96 -34.99 -19.35
C MET A 69 6.00 -35.19 -20.46
N ARG A 70 6.75 -34.15 -20.83
CA ARG A 70 7.64 -34.14 -22.00
C ARG A 70 6.93 -34.64 -23.28
N CYS A 71 5.72 -34.12 -23.51
CA CYS A 71 4.85 -34.59 -24.58
C CYS A 71 5.30 -34.09 -25.97
N GLU A 72 6.12 -34.90 -26.65
CA GLU A 72 6.61 -34.60 -28.00
C GLU A 72 5.47 -34.37 -29.02
N ALA A 73 4.35 -35.10 -28.87
CA ALA A 73 3.21 -34.99 -29.77
C ALA A 73 2.57 -33.58 -29.79
N ALA A 74 2.71 -32.82 -28.70
CA ALA A 74 2.14 -31.47 -28.58
C ALA A 74 3.12 -30.36 -29.00
N ARG A 75 4.38 -30.69 -29.36
CA ARG A 75 5.46 -29.75 -29.64
C ARG A 75 5.07 -28.65 -30.64
N GLY A 76 4.39 -29.02 -31.72
CA GLY A 76 3.97 -28.06 -32.75
C GLY A 76 3.01 -26.99 -32.22
N GLU A 77 2.01 -27.38 -31.44
CA GLU A 77 1.03 -26.45 -30.86
C GLU A 77 1.64 -25.58 -29.75
N VAL A 78 2.53 -26.15 -28.93
CA VAL A 78 3.29 -25.39 -27.91
C VAL A 78 4.21 -24.36 -28.60
N THR A 79 4.87 -24.73 -29.71
CA THR A 79 5.69 -23.79 -30.50
C THR A 79 4.86 -22.65 -31.08
N ARG A 80 3.65 -22.94 -31.58
CA ARG A 80 2.72 -21.90 -32.06
C ARG A 80 2.37 -20.93 -30.94
N LEU A 81 1.99 -21.43 -29.77
CA LEU A 81 1.65 -20.60 -28.60
C LEU A 81 2.82 -19.72 -28.17
N LYS A 82 4.04 -20.25 -28.12
CA LYS A 82 5.25 -19.46 -27.83
C LYS A 82 5.38 -18.23 -28.73
N GLY A 83 5.07 -18.37 -30.01
CA GLY A 83 5.22 -17.30 -31.01
C GLY A 83 4.03 -16.35 -31.13
N SER A 84 2.80 -16.82 -30.87
CA SER A 84 1.59 -16.10 -31.29
C SER A 84 0.47 -16.01 -30.25
N ASP A 85 0.62 -16.55 -29.04
CA ASP A 85 -0.42 -16.40 -28.02
C ASP A 85 -0.56 -14.92 -27.63
N PRO A 86 -1.77 -14.37 -27.45
CA PRO A 86 -1.94 -12.97 -27.03
C PRO A 86 -1.41 -12.72 -25.61
N THR A 87 -1.37 -13.74 -24.74
CA THR A 87 -0.98 -13.63 -23.33
C THR A 87 0.50 -13.95 -23.12
N LEU A 88 1.28 -12.98 -22.63
CA LEU A 88 2.74 -13.11 -22.47
C LEU A 88 3.13 -14.29 -21.57
N VAL A 89 2.40 -14.52 -20.48
CA VAL A 89 2.69 -15.62 -19.54
C VAL A 89 2.54 -17.00 -20.22
N VAL A 90 1.55 -17.16 -21.10
CA VAL A 90 1.38 -18.40 -21.90
C VAL A 90 2.55 -18.58 -22.87
N ARG A 91 3.00 -17.50 -23.54
CA ARG A 91 4.16 -17.55 -24.44
C ARG A 91 5.43 -18.01 -23.72
N ARG A 92 5.68 -17.51 -22.50
CA ARG A 92 6.84 -17.89 -21.67
C ARG A 92 6.76 -19.34 -21.22
N ALA A 93 5.61 -19.77 -20.70
CA ALA A 93 5.38 -21.16 -20.30
C ALA A 93 5.60 -22.13 -21.47
N ALA A 94 5.21 -21.73 -22.68
CA ALA A 94 5.41 -22.53 -23.88
C ALA A 94 6.89 -22.67 -24.24
N GLY A 95 7.70 -21.63 -24.01
CA GLY A 95 9.15 -21.73 -24.07
C GLY A 95 9.71 -22.81 -23.15
N GLN A 96 9.36 -22.75 -21.86
CA GLN A 96 9.83 -23.69 -20.85
C GLN A 96 9.36 -25.13 -21.12
N ALA A 97 8.13 -25.31 -21.58
CA ALA A 97 7.59 -26.62 -21.93
C ALA A 97 8.35 -27.26 -23.10
N LEU A 98 8.77 -26.48 -24.10
CA LEU A 98 9.58 -26.99 -25.23
C LEU A 98 10.96 -27.45 -24.77
N GLU A 99 11.61 -26.69 -23.88
CA GLU A 99 12.90 -27.10 -23.29
C GLU A 99 12.77 -28.42 -22.50
N ALA A 100 11.68 -28.58 -21.75
CA ALA A 100 11.40 -29.82 -21.04
C ALA A 100 11.18 -31.01 -21.99
N ILE A 101 10.44 -30.79 -23.09
CA ILE A 101 10.19 -31.78 -24.16
C ILE A 101 11.50 -32.20 -24.84
N ASP A 102 12.40 -31.25 -25.08
CA ASP A 102 13.71 -31.47 -25.72
C ASP A 102 14.70 -32.30 -24.88
N GLY A 103 14.36 -32.63 -23.64
CA GLY A 103 15.20 -33.46 -22.78
C GLY A 103 16.50 -32.78 -22.32
N THR A 104 16.66 -31.48 -22.59
CA THR A 104 17.74 -30.65 -22.03
C THR A 104 17.53 -30.36 -20.53
N ALA A 105 16.37 -30.74 -19.98
CA ALA A 105 16.05 -30.73 -18.56
C ALA A 105 16.83 -31.82 -17.80
N GLY A 106 18.12 -31.57 -17.56
CA GLY A 106 19.04 -32.44 -16.81
C GLY A 106 20.11 -31.72 -15.99
N ARG A 107 20.14 -30.38 -15.97
CA ARG A 107 21.03 -29.57 -15.10
C ARG A 107 20.39 -28.24 -14.73
N MET A 108 19.18 -28.25 -14.14
CA MET A 108 18.49 -27.00 -13.79
C MET A 108 17.66 -27.12 -12.49
N ALA A 109 18.13 -27.86 -11.49
CA ALA A 109 17.69 -27.63 -10.11
C ALA A 109 18.37 -26.38 -9.49
N ALA A 110 19.01 -25.55 -10.33
CA ALA A 110 19.74 -24.34 -9.97
C ALA A 110 19.84 -23.40 -11.20
N ALA A 111 18.78 -23.28 -11.99
CA ALA A 111 18.79 -22.37 -13.13
C ALA A 111 17.44 -21.68 -13.26
N ASN A 112 17.47 -20.45 -12.77
CA ASN A 112 16.54 -19.36 -12.98
C ASN A 112 15.88 -19.45 -14.34
N GLY A 113 14.58 -19.21 -14.37
CA GLY A 113 13.86 -18.92 -15.60
C GLY A 113 14.46 -17.67 -16.23
N ALA A 114 15.44 -17.87 -17.10
CA ALA A 114 15.77 -16.93 -18.13
C ALA A 114 14.53 -16.80 -19.02
N ALA A 115 13.65 -15.85 -18.68
CA ALA A 115 13.16 -14.94 -19.71
C ALA A 115 14.37 -14.67 -20.61
N SER A 116 14.25 -14.85 -21.93
CA SER A 116 15.29 -14.47 -22.91
C SER A 116 16.06 -13.27 -22.34
N MET A 117 17.19 -13.52 -21.69
CA MET A 117 17.87 -12.50 -20.92
C MET A 117 18.55 -11.71 -21.99
N ARG A 118 17.86 -10.66 -22.45
CA ARG A 118 18.53 -9.62 -23.19
C ARG A 118 19.42 -8.99 -22.15
N PRO A 119 20.76 -9.16 -22.22
CA PRO A 119 21.62 -8.32 -21.43
C PRO A 119 21.20 -6.88 -21.71
N LEU A 120 21.08 -6.09 -20.65
CA LEU A 120 20.86 -4.67 -20.84
C LEU A 120 22.01 -4.16 -21.73
N PRO A 121 21.74 -3.32 -22.73
CA PRO A 121 22.80 -2.75 -23.53
C PRO A 121 23.79 -2.06 -22.60
N THR A 122 25.02 -2.57 -22.54
CA THR A 122 26.10 -1.97 -21.76
C THR A 122 26.56 -0.73 -22.51
N THR A 123 26.27 0.44 -21.96
CA THR A 123 26.87 1.70 -22.40
C THR A 123 28.03 2.02 -21.46
N GLU A 124 29.17 2.47 -21.98
CA GLU A 124 30.17 3.14 -21.14
C GLU A 124 29.47 4.28 -20.38
N GLY A 125 29.54 4.25 -19.05
CA GLY A 125 28.78 5.18 -18.18
C GLY A 125 27.40 4.70 -17.75
N SER A 126 27.04 3.42 -17.94
CA SER A 126 25.79 2.86 -17.42
C SER A 126 25.66 3.09 -15.90
N PRO A 127 24.50 3.59 -15.43
CA PRO A 127 24.32 3.99 -14.05
C PRO A 127 24.34 2.81 -13.08
N ALA A 128 24.98 2.94 -11.92
CA ALA A 128 24.95 1.91 -10.88
C ALA A 128 23.57 1.82 -10.21
N ILE A 129 23.25 0.68 -9.62
CA ILE A 129 22.14 0.56 -8.65
C ILE A 129 22.68 0.21 -7.27
N ALA A 130 21.94 0.62 -6.23
CA ALA A 130 22.13 0.21 -4.86
C ALA A 130 20.89 -0.57 -4.42
N PHE A 131 21.08 -1.55 -3.56
CA PHE A 131 20.03 -2.43 -3.13
C PHE A 131 20.41 -3.12 -1.82
N ILE A 132 19.47 -3.87 -1.26
CA ILE A 132 19.64 -4.58 0.00
C ILE A 132 19.47 -6.08 -0.27
N LYS A 133 20.29 -6.89 0.41
CA LYS A 133 20.21 -8.36 0.37
C LYS A 133 19.71 -8.89 1.71
N THR A 134 18.68 -9.74 1.72
CA THR A 134 18.04 -10.28 2.93
C THR A 134 17.69 -11.76 2.79
N ASN A 135 17.93 -12.54 3.84
CA ASN A 135 17.64 -13.98 3.90
C ASN A 135 16.31 -14.31 4.60
N ALA A 136 15.54 -13.29 4.97
CA ALA A 136 14.35 -13.44 5.79
C ALA A 136 13.34 -12.32 5.47
N ARG A 137 12.97 -12.16 4.20
CA ARG A 137 11.94 -11.20 3.83
C ARG A 137 10.57 -11.77 4.17
N THR A 138 10.02 -11.44 5.33
CA THR A 138 8.60 -11.70 5.59
C THR A 138 7.75 -10.91 4.58
N GLU A 139 6.76 -11.52 3.96
CA GLU A 139 5.99 -10.84 2.92
C GLU A 139 4.76 -10.20 3.52
N SER A 140 4.86 -8.91 3.83
CA SER A 140 3.65 -8.13 3.84
C SER A 140 3.89 -6.82 3.10
N SER A 141 3.39 -6.75 1.86
CA SER A 141 3.03 -5.46 1.22
C SER A 141 2.03 -4.62 2.02
N LEU A 142 1.56 -5.22 3.12
CA LEU A 142 0.45 -4.88 3.96
C LEU A 142 0.86 -4.57 5.41
N GLY A 143 2.11 -4.83 5.83
CA GLY A 143 2.42 -4.89 7.27
C GLY A 143 1.64 -5.97 8.05
N PHE A 144 0.79 -6.79 7.40
CA PHE A 144 -0.23 -7.60 8.08
C PHE A 144 0.19 -9.01 8.50
N GLN A 145 1.14 -9.71 7.87
CA GLN A 145 1.43 -11.08 8.35
C GLN A 145 2.11 -11.08 9.74
N ASP A 146 2.80 -9.99 10.07
CA ASP A 146 3.48 -9.85 11.35
C ASP A 146 2.83 -8.89 12.34
N SER A 147 1.59 -8.41 12.15
CA SER A 147 0.85 -7.61 13.15
C SER A 147 -0.17 -8.39 14.01
N TYR A 148 -0.53 -9.63 13.64
CA TYR A 148 -1.75 -10.25 14.23
C TYR A 148 -1.72 -10.96 15.61
N PHE A 149 -0.64 -11.55 16.17
CA PHE A 149 -0.81 -12.38 17.39
C PHE A 149 0.32 -12.47 18.46
N HIS A 150 1.36 -11.66 18.43
CA HIS A 150 2.51 -11.78 19.35
C HIS A 150 3.16 -10.40 19.58
N PRO A 151 4.08 -10.18 20.54
CA PRO A 151 4.53 -8.83 20.87
C PRO A 151 5.40 -8.28 19.72
N LYS A 152 4.85 -7.35 18.93
CA LYS A 152 5.21 -7.09 17.52
C LYS A 152 5.77 -5.68 17.32
N THR A 153 7.05 -5.50 17.63
CA THR A 153 7.87 -4.53 16.87
C THR A 153 7.97 -5.11 15.45
N PRO A 154 7.84 -4.33 14.37
CA PRO A 154 7.82 -4.95 13.04
C PRO A 154 9.13 -5.72 12.82
N TRP A 155 9.00 -6.98 12.41
CA TRP A 155 10.05 -7.68 11.71
C TRP A 155 10.19 -6.97 10.37
N TYR A 156 10.91 -5.85 10.36
CA TYR A 156 11.26 -5.21 9.10
C TYR A 156 12.16 -6.17 8.29
N HIS A 157 12.11 -6.07 6.97
CA HIS A 157 12.84 -6.97 6.08
C HIS A 157 14.32 -6.60 6.07
N TRP A 158 15.03 -7.11 7.06
CA TRP A 158 16.39 -6.67 7.32
C TRP A 158 17.34 -7.31 6.34
N GLY A 159 17.97 -6.49 5.52
CA GLY A 159 19.26 -6.91 5.00
C GLY A 159 20.34 -6.75 6.04
N GLN A 160 21.49 -7.34 5.76
CA GLN A 160 22.67 -7.15 6.61
C GLN A 160 23.49 -5.93 6.16
N ASN A 161 23.40 -5.60 4.87
CA ASN A 161 24.25 -4.60 4.22
C ASN A 161 23.54 -3.95 3.04
N VAL A 162 24.06 -2.79 2.63
CA VAL A 162 23.75 -2.13 1.36
C VAL A 162 24.80 -2.57 0.33
N TYR A 163 24.36 -2.92 -0.86
CA TYR A 163 25.19 -3.37 -1.97
C TYR A 163 25.03 -2.45 -3.16
N THR A 164 26.04 -2.41 -4.02
CA THR A 164 25.99 -1.73 -5.33
C THR A 164 26.32 -2.70 -6.45
N LEU A 165 25.70 -2.53 -7.62
CA LEU A 165 25.97 -3.30 -8.82
C LEU A 165 26.23 -2.37 -10.01
N THR A 166 27.39 -2.53 -10.65
CA THR A 166 27.82 -1.65 -11.76
C THR A 166 28.43 -2.44 -12.91
N PRO A 167 27.91 -2.35 -14.16
CA PRO A 167 26.58 -1.83 -14.51
C PRO A 167 25.47 -2.72 -13.90
N PRO A 168 24.19 -2.30 -13.92
CA PRO A 168 23.09 -2.99 -13.25
C PRO A 168 22.60 -4.15 -14.10
N THR A 169 23.48 -5.14 -14.30
CA THR A 169 23.29 -6.30 -15.17
C THR A 169 23.80 -7.55 -14.46
N PRO A 170 23.45 -8.76 -14.92
CA PRO A 170 23.92 -10.01 -14.29
C PRO A 170 25.45 -10.13 -14.25
N ASP A 171 26.16 -9.51 -15.19
CA ASP A 171 27.63 -9.50 -15.28
C ASP A 171 28.25 -8.27 -14.58
N GLY A 172 27.44 -7.48 -13.86
CA GLY A 172 27.89 -6.30 -13.14
C GLY A 172 28.81 -6.63 -11.96
N GLU A 173 29.69 -5.70 -11.62
CA GLU A 173 30.54 -5.80 -10.44
C GLU A 173 29.70 -5.52 -9.19
N LEU A 174 29.52 -6.55 -8.36
CA LEU A 174 28.86 -6.46 -7.07
C LEU A 174 29.85 -6.03 -5.99
N ALA A 175 29.50 -4.97 -5.26
CA ALA A 175 30.26 -4.51 -4.10
C ALA A 175 29.38 -4.40 -2.85
N ASN A 176 29.88 -4.84 -1.71
CA ASN A 176 29.27 -4.57 -0.40
C ASN A 176 29.71 -3.18 0.05
N LEU A 177 28.77 -2.24 0.11
CA LEU A 177 29.05 -0.83 0.39
C LEU A 177 29.31 -0.59 1.88
N THR A 178 28.60 -1.30 2.76
CA THR A 178 28.58 -1.01 4.20
C THR A 178 29.48 -1.92 5.05
N ASN A 179 29.71 -3.16 4.62
CA ASN A 179 30.59 -4.14 5.29
C ASN A 179 30.32 -4.31 6.80
N PHE A 180 29.06 -4.24 7.22
CA PHE A 180 28.63 -4.51 8.58
C PHE A 180 28.68 -6.00 8.91
N GLU A 181 29.15 -6.31 10.12
CA GLU A 181 29.17 -7.67 10.68
C GLU A 181 27.93 -7.96 11.56
N HIS A 182 27.37 -6.92 12.18
CA HIS A 182 26.32 -7.03 13.21
C HIS A 182 25.29 -5.92 13.07
N ALA A 183 24.70 -5.81 11.89
CA ALA A 183 23.69 -4.80 11.62
C ALA A 183 22.54 -5.36 10.79
N ARG A 184 21.40 -4.70 10.94
CA ARG A 184 20.21 -4.85 10.13
C ARG A 184 19.95 -3.52 9.43
N VAL A 185 19.72 -3.55 8.12
CA VAL A 185 19.48 -2.36 7.29
C VAL A 185 18.19 -2.47 6.49
N GLN A 186 17.55 -1.33 6.20
CA GLN A 186 16.35 -1.21 5.37
C GLN A 186 16.12 0.21 4.85
N GLY A 187 15.13 0.41 3.97
CA GLY A 187 14.62 1.73 3.62
C GLY A 187 15.67 2.59 2.93
N LEU A 188 16.22 2.06 1.84
CA LEU A 188 17.27 2.71 1.06
C LEU A 188 16.71 3.87 0.23
N GLU A 189 17.41 5.01 0.23
CA GLU A 189 17.11 6.13 -0.66
C GLU A 189 18.40 6.86 -1.08
N VAL A 190 18.50 7.25 -2.35
CA VAL A 190 19.66 7.96 -2.92
C VAL A 190 19.38 9.46 -3.00
N SER A 191 20.38 10.27 -2.68
CA SER A 191 20.33 11.73 -2.78
C SER A 191 20.10 12.18 -4.23
N TYR A 192 19.49 13.36 -4.42
CA TYR A 192 19.19 13.86 -5.77
C TYR A 192 20.42 14.06 -6.65
N ASP A 193 21.61 14.27 -6.07
CA ASP A 193 22.88 14.36 -6.80
C ASP A 193 23.54 12.99 -7.07
N GLY A 194 22.95 11.89 -6.60
CA GLY A 194 23.45 10.52 -6.77
C GLY A 194 24.67 10.16 -5.92
N LYS A 195 25.08 11.01 -4.96
CA LYS A 195 26.37 10.88 -4.26
C LYS A 195 26.28 10.31 -2.84
N ARG A 196 25.08 10.26 -2.25
CA ARG A 196 24.87 9.84 -0.86
C ARG A 196 23.63 8.97 -0.76
N LEU A 197 23.62 8.08 0.23
CA LEU A 197 22.54 7.14 0.46
C LEU A 197 22.08 7.25 1.90
N LEU A 198 20.77 7.41 2.10
CA LEU A 198 20.11 7.23 3.38
C LEU A 198 19.62 5.78 3.50
N PHE A 199 19.68 5.26 4.72
CA PHE A 199 19.09 3.99 5.08
C PHE A 199 18.85 3.95 6.59
N SER A 200 17.98 3.06 7.01
CA SER A 200 17.72 2.78 8.42
C SER A 200 18.62 1.64 8.86
N MET A 201 19.28 1.75 10.01
CA MET A 201 20.18 0.72 10.53
C MET A 201 19.93 0.46 12.01
N CYS A 202 19.90 -0.81 12.39
CA CYS A 202 19.93 -1.28 13.77
C CYS A 202 21.22 -2.07 14.00
N ASP A 203 21.99 -1.72 15.04
CA ASP A 203 23.18 -2.47 15.46
C ASP A 203 22.75 -3.57 16.43
N ASP A 204 22.89 -4.84 16.04
CA ASP A 204 22.37 -6.00 16.78
C ASP A 204 23.05 -6.20 18.14
N ARG A 205 24.23 -5.58 18.33
CA ARG A 205 24.94 -5.61 19.61
C ARG A 205 24.32 -4.63 20.62
N LYS A 206 23.53 -3.67 20.15
CA LYS A 206 22.90 -2.63 20.96
C LYS A 206 21.43 -2.96 21.14
N LYS A 207 20.91 -2.75 22.35
CA LYS A 207 19.46 -2.80 22.63
C LYS A 207 18.81 -1.46 22.24
N THR A 208 18.98 -1.04 20.98
CA THR A 208 18.41 0.19 20.42
C THR A 208 17.50 -0.14 19.25
N GLY A 209 16.67 0.82 18.81
CA GLY A 209 15.87 0.67 17.61
C GLY A 209 16.64 0.99 16.33
N PHE A 210 15.91 1.04 15.21
CA PHE A 210 16.45 1.53 13.93
C PHE A 210 16.77 3.03 14.00
N HIS A 211 17.85 3.42 13.33
CA HIS A 211 18.30 4.80 13.23
C HIS A 211 18.61 5.18 11.78
N VAL A 212 18.29 6.41 11.42
CA VAL A 212 18.64 6.96 10.10
C VAL A 212 20.16 7.15 10.04
N CYS A 213 20.77 6.60 9.00
CA CYS A 213 22.19 6.70 8.70
C CYS A 213 22.38 7.21 7.27
N GLU A 214 23.56 7.79 7.02
CA GLU A 214 23.98 8.23 5.70
C GLU A 214 25.38 7.68 5.38
N ILE A 215 25.63 7.35 4.11
CA ILE A 215 26.94 6.96 3.58
C ILE A 215 27.13 7.59 2.20
N ASN A 216 28.38 7.82 1.79
CA ASN A 216 28.69 8.23 0.42
C ASN A 216 28.53 7.03 -0.53
N ALA A 217 28.22 7.32 -1.80
CA ALA A 217 28.10 6.33 -2.87
C ALA A 217 29.38 5.52 -3.13
N ASP A 218 30.54 6.03 -2.70
CA ASP A 218 31.84 5.36 -2.77
C ASP A 218 32.14 4.48 -1.53
N GLY A 219 31.21 4.39 -0.57
CA GLY A 219 31.33 3.61 0.67
C GLY A 219 32.04 4.36 1.81
N THR A 220 32.48 5.60 1.60
CA THR A 220 33.11 6.41 2.64
C THR A 220 32.09 7.22 3.45
N GLY A 221 32.54 7.86 4.53
CA GLY A 221 31.74 8.89 5.21
C GLY A 221 30.51 8.39 5.97
N PHE A 222 30.45 7.10 6.31
CA PHE A 222 29.34 6.54 7.10
C PHE A 222 29.11 7.33 8.40
N ARG A 223 27.86 7.75 8.63
CA ARG A 223 27.44 8.39 9.87
C ARG A 223 26.02 7.98 10.27
N GLN A 224 25.83 7.74 11.56
CA GLN A 224 24.51 7.61 12.18
C GLN A 224 23.98 9.01 12.54
N ILE A 225 22.82 9.38 12.01
CA ILE A 225 22.20 10.70 12.18
C ILE A 225 21.33 10.73 13.44
N THR A 226 20.39 9.79 13.57
CA THR A 226 19.46 9.75 14.71
C THR A 226 19.92 8.81 15.82
N ARG A 227 19.44 9.04 17.04
CA ARG A 227 19.75 8.25 18.25
C ARG A 227 18.53 8.23 19.17
N GLY A 228 18.40 7.20 20.01
CA GLY A 228 17.36 7.14 21.04
C GLY A 228 16.72 5.77 21.19
N ASN A 229 15.68 5.68 22.01
CA ASN A 229 14.87 4.46 22.18
C ASN A 229 13.62 4.51 21.28
N CYS A 230 13.85 4.68 19.99
CA CYS A 230 12.83 4.74 18.96
C CYS A 230 13.33 4.01 17.71
N ASN A 231 12.38 3.66 16.84
CA ASN A 231 12.65 3.18 15.50
C ASN A 231 12.43 4.35 14.54
N ASP A 232 13.51 4.87 13.97
CA ASP A 232 13.50 5.82 12.86
C ASP A 232 13.78 5.05 11.57
N VAL A 233 12.80 5.02 10.67
CA VAL A 233 12.79 4.16 9.47
C VAL A 233 12.32 4.91 8.23
N ASP A 234 12.49 4.29 7.06
CA ASP A 234 12.06 4.80 5.75
C ASP A 234 12.48 6.26 5.48
N PRO A 235 13.77 6.61 5.58
CA PRO A 235 14.23 7.97 5.36
C PRO A 235 14.13 8.39 3.89
N GLY A 236 13.86 9.66 3.66
CA GLY A 236 13.87 10.30 2.34
C GLY A 236 14.50 11.69 2.39
N TYR A 237 15.14 12.10 1.29
CA TYR A 237 15.69 13.45 1.17
C TYR A 237 14.61 14.47 0.79
N LEU A 238 14.50 15.56 1.54
CA LEU A 238 13.71 16.74 1.18
C LEU A 238 14.55 17.70 0.30
N PRO A 239 13.90 18.56 -0.51
CA PRO A 239 14.60 19.58 -1.30
C PRO A 239 15.20 20.62 -0.35
N ASN A 240 16.54 20.76 -0.35
CA ASN A 240 17.43 21.44 0.65
C ASN A 240 18.31 20.54 1.52
N GLY A 241 18.21 19.22 1.39
CA GLY A 241 19.02 18.27 2.16
C GLY A 241 18.51 17.98 3.58
N ARG A 242 17.39 18.57 4.00
CA ARG A 242 16.60 18.06 5.14
C ARG A 242 16.16 16.63 4.87
N ILE A 243 15.75 15.94 5.92
CA ILE A 243 15.38 14.52 5.86
C ILE A 243 13.98 14.35 6.41
N VAL A 244 13.14 13.62 5.69
CA VAL A 244 11.85 13.10 6.18
C VAL A 244 12.01 11.62 6.53
N PHE A 245 11.33 11.15 7.57
CA PHE A 245 11.41 9.75 8.00
C PHE A 245 10.18 9.36 8.82
N SER A 246 9.90 8.07 8.92
CA SER A 246 8.87 7.52 9.81
C SER A 246 9.48 7.19 11.17
N SER A 247 8.80 7.53 12.27
CA SER A 247 9.31 7.29 13.62
C SER A 247 8.22 6.96 14.63
N ASP A 248 8.56 6.04 15.55
CA ASP A 248 7.72 5.67 16.69
C ASP A 248 7.99 6.50 17.97
N ARG A 249 8.79 7.57 17.84
CA ARG A 249 9.22 8.44 18.95
C ARG A 249 8.09 9.17 19.68
N SER A 250 6.89 9.22 19.09
CA SER A 250 5.69 9.79 19.73
C SER A 250 5.27 8.97 20.97
N GLY A 251 5.67 7.70 21.04
CA GLY A 251 5.53 6.86 22.23
C GLY A 251 4.10 6.39 22.55
N HIS A 252 3.14 6.58 21.63
CA HIS A 252 1.79 6.02 21.74
C HIS A 252 1.66 4.73 20.92
N HIS A 253 0.62 3.96 21.19
CA HIS A 253 0.33 2.72 20.46
C HIS A 253 -0.83 2.92 19.49
N GLU A 254 -0.76 2.27 18.33
CA GLU A 254 -1.88 2.27 17.40
C GLU A 254 -3.07 1.46 17.93
N TYR A 255 -4.23 1.74 17.34
CA TYR A 255 -5.52 1.32 17.89
C TYR A 255 -5.75 -0.19 17.85
N TYR A 256 -5.32 -0.90 16.81
CA TYR A 256 -5.84 -2.23 16.53
C TYR A 256 -4.91 -3.35 17.02
N HIS A 257 -3.61 -3.24 16.76
CA HIS A 257 -2.58 -4.24 17.11
C HIS A 257 -1.77 -3.91 18.37
N GLN A 258 -1.93 -2.70 18.93
CA GLN A 258 -1.11 -2.13 20.00
C GLN A 258 0.39 -2.09 19.66
N GLU A 259 0.73 -1.86 18.40
CA GLU A 259 2.11 -1.57 18.00
C GLU A 259 2.47 -0.12 18.32
N ARG A 260 3.76 0.20 18.52
CA ARG A 260 4.16 1.61 18.66
C ARG A 260 3.82 2.34 17.37
N SER A 261 2.96 3.34 17.47
CA SER A 261 2.49 4.11 16.34
C SER A 261 3.64 4.85 15.68
N ARG A 262 3.64 4.79 14.35
CA ARG A 262 4.57 5.52 13.51
C ARG A 262 3.92 6.77 12.95
N ASN A 263 4.65 7.87 13.00
CA ASN A 263 4.28 9.11 12.34
C ASN A 263 5.45 9.64 11.52
N LEU A 264 5.19 10.57 10.61
CA LEU A 264 6.25 11.20 9.86
C LEU A 264 6.89 12.35 10.64
N TYR A 265 8.19 12.46 10.49
CA TYR A 265 9.03 13.50 11.07
C TYR A 265 9.95 14.06 10.02
N VAL A 266 10.36 15.30 10.24
CA VAL A 266 11.38 16.00 9.45
C VAL A 266 12.53 16.42 10.35
N MET A 267 13.72 16.56 9.80
CA MET A 267 14.91 17.06 10.49
C MET A 267 15.88 17.74 9.54
N GLU A 268 16.81 18.50 10.11
CA GLU A 268 17.96 19.02 9.38
C GLU A 268 18.92 17.90 8.99
N ALA A 269 19.77 18.14 7.98
CA ALA A 269 20.73 17.15 7.47
C ALA A 269 21.69 16.61 8.55
N ASP A 270 21.96 17.40 9.58
CA ASP A 270 22.82 17.05 10.72
C ASP A 270 22.10 16.26 11.83
N GLY A 271 20.79 16.07 11.71
CA GLY A 271 19.93 15.40 12.68
C GLY A 271 19.33 16.30 13.75
N SER A 272 19.59 17.61 13.70
CA SER A 272 18.94 18.59 14.58
C SER A 272 17.52 18.94 14.10
N GLY A 273 16.75 19.61 14.94
CA GLY A 273 15.43 20.13 14.55
C GLY A 273 14.39 19.06 14.23
N ILE A 274 14.46 17.88 14.88
CA ILE A 274 13.47 16.81 14.65
C ILE A 274 12.07 17.28 15.06
N GLU A 275 11.14 17.28 14.11
CA GLU A 275 9.76 17.74 14.27
C GLU A 275 8.77 16.73 13.69
N ARG A 276 7.65 16.49 14.39
CA ARG A 276 6.54 15.65 13.91
C ARG A 276 5.69 16.42 12.91
N ILE A 277 5.35 15.81 11.78
CA ILE A 277 4.54 16.45 10.73
C ILE A 277 3.21 15.73 10.45
N THR A 278 2.99 14.51 10.97
CA THR A 278 1.68 13.84 10.90
C THR A 278 1.20 13.38 12.27
N PHE A 279 -0.12 13.43 12.51
CA PHE A 279 -0.71 13.23 13.85
C PHE A 279 -1.73 12.08 13.91
N ASN A 280 -1.65 11.14 12.96
CA ASN A 280 -2.47 9.93 12.95
C ASN A 280 -2.23 9.10 14.23
N PRO A 281 -3.28 8.68 14.97
CA PRO A 281 -3.15 7.71 16.06
C PRO A 281 -2.65 6.34 15.60
N ASN A 282 -2.78 6.02 14.31
CA ASN A 282 -2.40 4.71 13.80
C ASN A 282 -0.98 4.67 13.23
N GLN A 283 -0.79 4.42 11.94
CA GLN A 283 0.54 4.35 11.35
C GLN A 283 0.63 5.19 10.07
N ASP A 284 1.66 6.02 9.98
CA ASP A 284 2.08 6.69 8.75
C ASP A 284 3.53 6.31 8.42
N TYR A 285 3.77 5.79 7.22
CA TYR A 285 5.05 5.17 6.85
C TYR A 285 5.32 5.27 5.35
N ALA A 286 6.52 4.82 4.94
CA ALA A 286 7.00 4.87 3.55
C ALA A 286 6.85 6.25 2.88
N PRO A 287 7.39 7.33 3.48
CA PRO A 287 7.33 8.65 2.86
C PRO A 287 8.12 8.68 1.54
N TYR A 288 7.59 9.41 0.57
CA TYR A 288 8.21 9.70 -0.72
C TYR A 288 7.95 11.17 -1.09
N VAL A 289 9.00 11.88 -1.50
CA VAL A 289 8.88 13.30 -1.85
C VAL A 289 8.50 13.42 -3.32
N LEU A 290 7.31 13.98 -3.58
CA LEU A 290 6.80 14.26 -4.92
C LEU A 290 7.54 15.42 -5.56
N SER A 291 7.52 15.49 -6.89
CA SER A 291 8.11 16.53 -7.73
C SER A 291 7.61 17.94 -7.39
N ASP A 292 6.38 18.05 -6.88
CA ASP A 292 5.79 19.31 -6.42
C ASP A 292 6.25 19.75 -5.01
N GLY A 293 7.04 18.91 -4.33
CA GLY A 293 7.63 19.17 -3.03
C GLY A 293 6.84 18.64 -1.83
N ARG A 294 5.64 18.10 -2.04
CA ARG A 294 4.86 17.44 -0.98
C ARG A 294 5.44 16.08 -0.65
N VAL A 295 5.22 15.63 0.58
CA VAL A 295 5.55 14.27 1.04
C VAL A 295 4.31 13.40 0.86
N CYS A 296 4.34 12.48 -0.10
CA CYS A 296 3.37 11.41 -0.24
C CYS A 296 3.73 10.25 0.70
N TYR A 297 2.75 9.59 1.30
CA TYR A 297 3.00 8.49 2.24
C TYR A 297 1.82 7.54 2.35
N THR A 298 2.10 6.35 2.86
CA THR A 298 1.07 5.37 3.19
C THR A 298 0.56 5.64 4.61
N SER A 299 -0.77 5.77 4.75
CA SER A 299 -1.45 6.00 6.01
C SER A 299 -2.41 4.87 6.31
N TYR A 300 -2.25 4.26 7.48
CA TYR A 300 -3.15 3.26 8.04
C TYR A 300 -4.34 3.96 8.69
N ARG A 301 -5.55 3.64 8.23
CA ARG A 301 -6.80 4.18 8.76
C ARG A 301 -7.73 3.03 9.16
N PHE A 302 -8.32 3.16 10.34
CA PHE A 302 -9.29 2.20 10.89
C PHE A 302 -10.66 2.87 10.91
N TYR A 303 -11.64 2.31 10.20
CA TYR A 303 -12.94 2.95 9.98
C TYR A 303 -14.04 2.47 10.95
N GLY A 304 -13.83 1.41 11.72
CA GLY A 304 -14.83 0.80 12.63
C GLY A 304 -14.88 1.37 14.06
N GLN A 305 -14.62 2.67 14.25
CA GLN A 305 -14.25 3.23 15.57
C GLN A 305 -15.37 3.42 16.60
N ASP A 306 -16.64 3.17 16.29
CA ASP A 306 -17.76 3.54 17.17
C ASP A 306 -18.84 2.45 17.36
N GLY A 307 -18.63 1.24 16.83
CA GLY A 307 -19.63 0.18 16.92
C GLY A 307 -20.80 0.34 15.96
N SER A 308 -20.65 1.12 14.87
CA SER A 308 -21.59 1.16 13.74
C SER A 308 -21.64 -0.19 13.01
N GLY A 309 -22.27 -1.20 13.62
CA GLY A 309 -22.74 -2.38 12.90
C GLY A 309 -23.83 -1.94 11.92
N ASN A 310 -23.64 -2.27 10.64
CA ASN A 310 -24.49 -1.93 9.48
C ASN A 310 -24.29 -0.53 8.87
N ILE A 311 -23.33 -0.44 7.95
CA ILE A 311 -23.44 0.54 6.84
C ILE A 311 -24.28 -0.05 5.68
N TYR A 312 -24.60 -1.35 5.64
CA TYR A 312 -25.36 -1.97 4.52
C TYR A 312 -26.36 -3.09 4.88
N GLY A 313 -26.90 -3.13 6.11
CA GLY A 313 -27.99 -4.04 6.47
C GLY A 313 -27.66 -5.55 6.51
N ARG A 314 -26.39 -5.94 6.35
CA ARG A 314 -25.90 -7.29 6.68
C ARG A 314 -25.25 -7.26 8.05
N GLY A 315 -25.90 -7.92 9.01
CA GLY A 315 -25.30 -8.19 10.30
C GLY A 315 -24.01 -8.98 10.08
N SER A 316 -22.90 -8.32 10.43
CA SER A 316 -21.50 -8.74 10.41
C SER A 316 -20.60 -7.90 9.45
N ASP A 317 -19.65 -7.19 10.07
CA ASP A 317 -18.24 -7.04 9.62
C ASP A 317 -17.84 -5.99 8.57
N LEU A 318 -18.12 -4.70 8.82
CA LEU A 318 -17.41 -3.59 8.16
C LEU A 318 -16.39 -2.91 9.09
N ASN A 319 -15.73 -3.68 9.94
CA ASN A 319 -14.62 -3.22 10.78
C ASN A 319 -13.31 -3.16 9.96
N ARG A 320 -13.26 -2.29 8.95
CA ARG A 320 -12.19 -2.33 7.95
C ARG A 320 -10.99 -1.46 8.28
N ILE A 321 -9.82 -2.04 8.02
CA ILE A 321 -8.53 -1.38 7.99
C ILE A 321 -8.23 -1.08 6.52
N GLU A 322 -7.96 0.18 6.17
CA GLU A 322 -7.48 0.54 4.84
C GLU A 322 -6.12 1.22 4.97
N THR A 323 -5.19 0.91 4.07
CA THR A 323 -4.03 1.77 3.85
C THR A 323 -4.32 2.65 2.65
N GLN A 324 -4.00 3.93 2.78
CA GLN A 324 -4.31 4.95 1.80
C GLN A 324 -3.05 5.75 1.49
N LEU A 325 -3.02 6.36 0.31
CA LEU A 325 -2.03 7.37 0.02
C LEU A 325 -2.53 8.72 0.47
N ARG A 326 -1.69 9.44 1.20
CA ARG A 326 -1.89 10.83 1.58
C ARG A 326 -0.70 11.66 1.18
N ALA A 327 -0.89 12.97 1.10
CA ALA A 327 0.17 13.93 0.92
C ALA A 327 0.09 15.02 1.98
N VAL A 328 1.25 15.50 2.43
CA VAL A 328 1.39 16.61 3.37
C VAL A 328 2.55 17.50 2.94
N ASN A 329 2.52 18.78 3.27
CA ASN A 329 3.69 19.64 3.10
C ASN A 329 4.82 19.22 4.07
N PRO A 330 6.10 19.53 3.78
CA PRO A 330 7.22 19.23 4.68
C PRO A 330 7.14 19.92 6.05
N ASP A 331 6.30 20.94 6.20
CA ASP A 331 5.97 21.59 7.47
C ASP A 331 4.73 20.98 8.15
N GLY A 332 4.17 19.88 7.64
CA GLY A 332 3.01 19.20 8.20
C GLY A 332 1.65 19.83 7.91
N THR A 333 1.59 20.95 7.17
CA THR A 333 0.33 21.56 6.73
C THR A 333 -0.26 20.84 5.51
N GLY A 334 -1.55 21.04 5.26
CA GLY A 334 -2.21 20.59 4.04
C GLY A 334 -2.31 19.08 3.91
N ASP A 335 -2.45 18.35 5.02
CA ASP A 335 -2.74 16.91 4.98
C ASP A 335 -3.97 16.63 4.12
N MET A 336 -3.82 15.76 3.13
CA MET A 336 -4.89 15.42 2.21
C MET A 336 -4.81 13.97 1.75
N LEU A 337 -5.98 13.38 1.55
CA LEU A 337 -6.12 12.11 0.85
C LEU A 337 -5.70 12.25 -0.62
N VAL A 338 -4.88 11.32 -1.09
CA VAL A 338 -4.44 11.20 -2.49
C VAL A 338 -5.17 10.03 -3.17
N TYR A 339 -5.15 8.84 -2.57
CA TYR A 339 -5.73 7.63 -3.15
C TYR A 339 -6.12 6.61 -2.07
N GLY A 340 -7.08 5.73 -2.39
CA GLY A 340 -7.34 4.50 -1.64
C GLY A 340 -8.52 4.53 -0.67
N ALA A 341 -9.08 5.71 -0.33
CA ALA A 341 -10.22 5.75 0.58
C ALA A 341 -11.48 5.13 -0.01
N MET A 342 -12.16 4.30 0.79
CA MET A 342 -13.42 3.64 0.46
C MET A 342 -13.32 2.69 -0.75
N ARG A 343 -12.10 2.38 -1.22
CA ARG A 343 -11.80 1.31 -2.19
C ARG A 343 -11.97 -0.07 -1.57
N GLY A 344 -12.22 -0.20 -0.27
CA GLY A 344 -12.53 -1.47 0.36
C GLY A 344 -13.66 -2.22 -0.36
N GLY A 345 -14.67 -1.53 -0.90
CA GLY A 345 -15.75 -2.10 -1.75
C GLY A 345 -15.26 -2.76 -3.05
N PHE A 346 -14.23 -2.18 -3.64
CA PHE A 346 -13.60 -2.60 -4.89
C PHE A 346 -12.74 -3.86 -4.74
N TYR A 347 -12.09 -4.05 -3.58
CA TYR A 347 -11.33 -5.26 -3.28
C TYR A 347 -12.14 -6.34 -2.51
N VAL A 348 -13.37 -6.10 -2.08
CA VAL A 348 -14.23 -7.15 -1.46
C VAL A 348 -14.39 -8.42 -2.32
N PRO A 349 -14.48 -8.34 -3.66
CA PRO A 349 -14.56 -9.56 -4.45
C PRO A 349 -13.22 -10.32 -4.56
N VAL A 350 -12.17 -9.97 -3.79
CA VAL A 350 -11.01 -10.88 -3.54
C VAL A 350 -11.54 -12.13 -2.84
N ARG A 351 -12.11 -13.07 -3.60
CA ARG A 351 -12.37 -14.41 -3.11
C ARG A 351 -11.02 -15.13 -3.08
N PRO A 352 -10.59 -15.68 -1.93
CA PRO A 352 -9.54 -16.68 -1.92
C PRO A 352 -9.87 -17.72 -2.98
N MET A 353 -8.86 -18.21 -3.70
CA MET A 353 -9.08 -19.35 -4.58
C MET A 353 -9.69 -20.49 -3.74
N PRO A 354 -10.68 -21.27 -4.23
CA PRO A 354 -11.08 -22.47 -3.53
C PRO A 354 -9.82 -23.32 -3.43
N ASP A 355 -9.44 -23.65 -2.20
CA ASP A 355 -8.22 -24.36 -1.83
C ASP A 355 -6.91 -23.54 -1.88
N SER A 356 -6.96 -22.20 -2.00
CA SER A 356 -5.80 -21.37 -1.60
C SER A 356 -5.55 -21.58 -0.10
N LEU A 357 -4.35 -22.02 0.24
CA LEU A 357 -3.80 -21.92 1.58
C LEU A 357 -3.41 -20.47 1.85
N GLN A 358 -4.36 -19.53 1.77
CA GLN A 358 -4.17 -18.22 2.39
C GLN A 358 -4.03 -18.46 3.89
N ASP A 359 -2.81 -18.73 4.34
CA ASP A 359 -2.39 -18.73 5.73
C ASP A 359 -2.10 -17.29 6.17
N SER A 360 -2.93 -16.35 5.68
CA SER A 360 -3.00 -14.98 6.19
C SER A 360 -3.80 -15.02 7.50
N GLY A 361 -3.18 -15.56 8.55
CA GLY A 361 -3.62 -15.40 9.94
C GLY A 361 -4.87 -16.19 10.35
N SER A 362 -4.65 -17.35 10.95
CA SER A 362 -5.55 -18.03 11.90
C SER A 362 -7.04 -18.12 11.54
N SER A 363 -7.40 -19.22 10.88
CA SER A 363 -8.46 -20.12 11.36
C SER A 363 -9.70 -19.48 12.01
N PHE A 364 -10.59 -18.87 11.24
CA PHE A 364 -12.03 -18.93 11.52
C PHE A 364 -12.79 -19.16 10.21
N GLN A 365 -13.77 -20.05 10.30
CA GLN A 365 -14.66 -20.61 9.28
C GLN A 365 -14.67 -19.96 7.88
N ARG A 366 -14.57 -20.82 6.86
CA ARG A 366 -14.98 -20.53 5.48
C ARG A 366 -16.30 -19.72 5.47
N GLY A 367 -16.23 -18.41 5.23
CA GLY A 367 -17.40 -17.57 4.95
C GLY A 367 -17.70 -16.41 5.89
N THR A 368 -16.91 -16.14 6.93
CA THR A 368 -17.12 -14.97 7.81
C THR A 368 -15.76 -14.34 8.16
N ASP A 369 -15.59 -13.05 7.88
CA ASP A 369 -14.38 -12.24 8.12
C ASP A 369 -13.18 -12.46 7.17
N GLN A 370 -13.07 -11.61 6.15
CA GLN A 370 -11.84 -11.45 5.36
C GLN A 370 -11.31 -10.03 5.53
N HIS A 371 -10.17 -9.91 6.22
CA HIS A 371 -9.38 -8.67 6.33
C HIS A 371 -8.74 -8.32 4.99
N ILE A 372 -9.52 -7.74 4.07
CA ILE A 372 -9.03 -7.24 2.79
C ILE A 372 -8.76 -5.73 2.95
N GLY A 373 -7.56 -5.37 3.39
CA GLY A 373 -7.08 -3.99 3.32
C GLY A 373 -6.57 -3.69 1.93
N ALA A 374 -6.93 -2.52 1.37
CA ALA A 374 -6.17 -1.97 0.25
C ALA A 374 -4.76 -1.69 0.78
N SER A 375 -3.75 -2.47 0.39
CA SER A 375 -2.33 -2.11 0.59
C SER A 375 -1.95 -1.15 -0.51
N VAL A 376 -1.47 0.05 -0.21
CA VAL A 376 -0.79 0.87 -1.23
C VAL A 376 0.51 1.33 -0.64
N SER A 377 1.62 0.87 -1.21
CA SER A 377 2.96 1.07 -0.65
C SER A 377 4.02 1.19 -1.73
N TRP A 378 5.21 1.67 -1.31
CA TRP A 378 6.37 1.90 -2.18
C TRP A 378 6.05 2.77 -3.39
N VAL A 379 5.39 3.90 -3.13
CA VAL A 379 5.06 4.89 -4.16
C VAL A 379 6.33 5.49 -4.74
N ARG A 380 6.37 5.60 -6.06
CA ARG A 380 7.34 6.40 -6.80
C ARG A 380 6.64 7.17 -7.89
N GLU A 381 7.00 8.44 -8.04
CA GLU A 381 6.50 9.26 -9.12
C GLU A 381 7.32 9.02 -10.40
N LEU A 382 6.61 8.87 -11.51
CA LEU A 382 7.18 8.79 -12.84
C LEU A 382 7.42 10.18 -13.42
N PRO A 383 8.30 10.34 -14.42
CA PRO A 383 8.53 11.63 -15.07
C PRO A 383 7.28 12.32 -15.65
N ASP A 384 6.21 11.57 -15.89
CA ASP A 384 4.93 12.08 -16.39
C ASP A 384 3.92 12.44 -15.28
N GLY A 385 4.31 12.33 -14.01
CA GLY A 385 3.47 12.65 -12.85
C GLY A 385 2.56 11.52 -12.37
N ARG A 386 2.51 10.38 -13.06
CA ARG A 386 1.80 9.18 -12.56
C ARG A 386 2.61 8.52 -11.45
N LEU A 387 1.95 7.70 -10.63
CA LEU A 387 2.59 7.01 -9.51
C LEU A 387 2.70 5.50 -9.77
N ALA A 388 3.89 4.94 -9.73
CA ALA A 388 4.09 3.49 -9.66
C ALA A 388 4.08 3.04 -8.19
N CYS A 389 3.34 1.99 -7.87
CA CYS A 389 3.24 1.44 -6.52
C CYS A 389 2.86 -0.05 -6.56
N VAL A 390 2.75 -0.65 -5.36
CA VAL A 390 2.15 -1.98 -5.21
C VAL A 390 0.77 -1.83 -4.58
N THR A 391 -0.24 -2.43 -5.21
CA THR A 391 -1.60 -2.58 -4.67
C THR A 391 -1.93 -4.06 -4.41
N PRO A 392 -3.10 -4.43 -3.84
CA PRO A 392 -3.50 -5.83 -3.78
C PRO A 392 -3.55 -6.51 -5.17
N ALA A 393 -3.72 -5.71 -6.24
CA ALA A 393 -3.67 -6.17 -7.63
C ALA A 393 -2.24 -6.38 -8.18
N GLY A 394 -1.20 -6.19 -7.36
CA GLY A 394 0.21 -6.35 -7.74
C GLY A 394 0.87 -5.03 -8.10
N LEU A 395 1.82 -5.07 -9.05
CA LEU A 395 2.46 -3.86 -9.55
C LEU A 395 1.42 -3.04 -10.33
N THR A 396 1.26 -1.77 -9.94
CA THR A 396 0.16 -0.92 -10.38
C THR A 396 0.65 0.48 -10.69
N LEU A 397 0.02 1.09 -11.69
CA LEU A 397 0.16 2.49 -12.01
C LEU A 397 -1.08 3.25 -11.55
N LEU A 398 -0.88 4.37 -10.86
CA LEU A 398 -1.93 5.29 -10.46
C LEU A 398 -1.86 6.56 -11.30
N ASP A 399 -2.93 6.82 -12.05
CA ASP A 399 -3.16 8.09 -12.73
C ASP A 399 -4.17 8.90 -11.94
N LEU A 400 -3.67 9.81 -11.11
CA LEU A 400 -4.51 10.65 -10.24
C LEU A 400 -5.31 11.71 -11.00
N THR A 401 -5.07 11.88 -12.31
CA THR A 401 -5.86 12.78 -13.17
C THR A 401 -7.08 12.09 -13.77
N ALA A 402 -7.10 10.75 -13.76
CA ALA A 402 -8.22 9.96 -14.22
C ALA A 402 -9.35 9.93 -13.17
N ASP A 403 -10.53 9.48 -13.61
CA ASP A 403 -11.68 9.28 -12.73
C ASP A 403 -11.32 8.36 -11.55
N PRO A 404 -11.85 8.59 -10.34
CA PRO A 404 -11.56 7.79 -9.16
C PRO A 404 -11.78 6.29 -9.28
N LEU A 405 -12.52 5.79 -10.27
CA LEU A 405 -12.62 4.35 -10.57
C LEU A 405 -11.55 3.87 -11.55
N ALA A 406 -11.12 4.71 -12.49
CA ALA A 406 -10.16 4.41 -13.56
C ALA A 406 -8.70 4.78 -13.22
N CYS A 407 -8.47 5.43 -12.09
CA CYS A 407 -7.14 5.86 -11.67
C CYS A 407 -6.18 4.71 -11.35
N GLU A 408 -6.69 3.52 -10.99
CA GLU A 408 -5.87 2.34 -10.73
C GLU A 408 -5.72 1.48 -11.99
N GLN A 409 -4.48 1.28 -12.43
CA GLN A 409 -4.14 0.51 -13.63
C GLN A 409 -3.09 -0.55 -13.28
N PRO A 410 -3.52 -1.76 -12.87
CA PRO A 410 -2.60 -2.88 -12.66
C PRO A 410 -1.88 -3.21 -13.97
N PHE A 411 -0.58 -3.49 -13.91
CA PHE A 411 0.16 -3.88 -15.13
C PHE A 411 -0.25 -5.25 -15.67
N PHE A 412 -0.91 -6.07 -14.83
CA PHE A 412 -1.40 -7.40 -15.19
C PHE A 412 -2.90 -7.53 -14.88
N PRO A 413 -3.77 -6.78 -15.59
CA PRO A 413 -5.20 -6.77 -15.30
C PRO A 413 -5.88 -8.13 -15.56
N GLU A 414 -5.23 -9.04 -16.29
CA GLU A 414 -5.74 -10.39 -16.56
C GLU A 414 -5.81 -11.26 -15.30
N VAL A 415 -5.08 -10.89 -14.24
CA VAL A 415 -5.12 -11.51 -12.91
C VAL A 415 -6.41 -11.14 -12.17
N VAL A 416 -7.08 -10.06 -12.56
CA VAL A 416 -8.26 -9.49 -11.90
C VAL A 416 -9.58 -10.12 -12.40
N ASN A 417 -9.57 -10.93 -13.46
CA ASN A 417 -10.81 -11.33 -14.16
C ASN A 417 -10.93 -12.85 -14.43
N LEU A 418 -10.83 -13.68 -13.39
CA LEU A 418 -10.86 -15.14 -13.52
C LEU A 418 -12.24 -15.82 -13.36
N ALA A 419 -13.35 -15.06 -13.27
CA ALA A 419 -14.68 -15.63 -13.00
C ALA A 419 -15.76 -15.29 -14.04
N GLY A 420 -15.39 -14.97 -15.28
CA GLY A 420 -16.36 -14.90 -16.38
C GLY A 420 -17.45 -13.82 -16.22
N GLY A 421 -17.05 -12.62 -15.80
CA GLY A 421 -17.94 -11.46 -15.64
C GLY A 421 -17.95 -10.85 -14.25
N GLU A 422 -17.44 -11.55 -13.22
CA GLU A 422 -17.15 -10.95 -11.92
C GLU A 422 -15.66 -10.57 -11.86
N GLU A 423 -15.32 -9.30 -11.64
CA GLU A 423 -13.96 -8.85 -11.30
C GLU A 423 -13.55 -9.51 -9.97
N VAL A 424 -12.73 -10.55 -10.04
CA VAL A 424 -12.20 -11.27 -8.88
C VAL A 424 -10.70 -11.06 -8.85
N TYR A 425 -10.26 -10.18 -7.96
CA TYR A 425 -8.85 -9.93 -7.69
C TYR A 425 -8.20 -11.18 -7.10
N ILE A 426 -7.13 -11.67 -7.75
CA ILE A 426 -6.18 -12.54 -7.08
C ILE A 426 -5.18 -11.65 -6.35
N HIS A 427 -5.06 -11.85 -5.04
CA HIS A 427 -4.10 -11.12 -4.23
C HIS A 427 -2.68 -11.39 -4.72
N SER A 428 -1.81 -10.38 -4.70
CA SER A 428 -0.41 -10.52 -5.13
C SER A 428 0.33 -11.70 -4.46
N HIS A 429 -0.04 -12.01 -3.21
CA HIS A 429 0.52 -13.10 -2.38
C HIS A 429 -0.25 -14.43 -2.46
N ASP A 430 -1.16 -14.58 -3.41
CA ASP A 430 -1.78 -15.86 -3.67
C ASP A 430 -0.75 -16.77 -4.37
N GLU A 431 -0.53 -17.98 -3.85
CA GLU A 431 0.35 -18.99 -4.48
C GLU A 431 -0.11 -19.37 -5.91
N LEU A 432 -1.35 -19.00 -6.24
CA LEU A 432 -1.97 -19.18 -7.55
C LEU A 432 -1.96 -17.91 -8.40
N ASN A 433 -1.34 -16.81 -7.95
CA ASN A 433 -1.11 -15.61 -8.74
C ASN A 433 -0.07 -15.92 -9.84
N PRO A 434 -0.46 -16.05 -11.12
CA PRO A 434 0.40 -16.51 -12.21
C PRO A 434 1.56 -15.54 -12.55
N VAL A 435 1.52 -14.32 -12.04
CA VAL A 435 2.52 -13.27 -12.33
C VAL A 435 3.61 -13.25 -11.26
N GLY A 436 3.33 -13.77 -10.06
CA GLY A 436 4.21 -13.64 -8.90
C GLY A 436 4.08 -12.28 -8.22
N ARG A 437 5.02 -12.01 -7.30
CA ARG A 437 4.98 -10.88 -6.37
C ARG A 437 5.97 -9.80 -6.79
N PHE A 438 5.56 -8.54 -6.67
CA PHE A 438 6.38 -7.37 -6.96
C PHE A 438 6.48 -6.46 -5.74
N THR A 439 7.59 -5.75 -5.65
CA THR A 439 7.84 -4.78 -4.59
C THR A 439 8.95 -3.80 -4.97
N SER A 440 9.02 -2.72 -4.21
CA SER A 440 10.01 -1.66 -4.32
C SER A 440 10.22 -1.18 -5.77
N PRO A 441 9.15 -0.83 -6.51
CA PRO A 441 9.33 -0.27 -7.84
C PRO A 441 10.12 1.04 -7.75
N TYR A 442 11.05 1.26 -8.66
CA TYR A 442 11.83 2.49 -8.76
C TYR A 442 12.01 2.90 -10.23
N PRO A 443 11.71 4.15 -10.63
CA PRO A 443 11.94 4.61 -11.99
C PRO A 443 13.38 4.42 -12.42
N ALA A 444 13.60 3.71 -13.53
CA ALA A 444 14.92 3.51 -14.11
C ALA A 444 15.19 4.55 -15.20
N ASP A 445 14.31 4.59 -16.21
CA ASP A 445 14.30 5.53 -17.31
C ASP A 445 12.89 5.56 -17.95
N GLU A 446 12.75 6.21 -19.11
CA GLU A 446 11.46 6.32 -19.80
C GLU A 446 10.85 4.93 -20.09
N GLY A 447 9.70 4.65 -19.45
CA GLY A 447 8.95 3.42 -19.68
C GLY A 447 9.44 2.19 -18.90
N ARG A 448 10.46 2.32 -18.04
CA ARG A 448 11.00 1.17 -17.29
C ARG A 448 11.16 1.44 -15.78
N LEU A 449 10.98 0.37 -15.01
CA LEU A 449 11.11 0.35 -13.56
C LEU A 449 12.17 -0.68 -13.15
N PHE A 450 13.04 -0.36 -12.22
CA PHE A 450 13.64 -1.40 -11.39
C PHE A 450 12.59 -1.94 -10.43
N VAL A 451 12.52 -3.25 -10.27
CA VAL A 451 11.59 -3.93 -9.36
C VAL A 451 12.30 -5.08 -8.68
N ALA A 452 11.89 -5.40 -7.45
CA ALA A 452 12.14 -6.72 -6.89
C ALA A 452 10.95 -7.63 -7.22
N HIS A 453 11.22 -8.81 -7.77
CA HIS A 453 10.20 -9.77 -8.22
C HIS A 453 10.50 -11.17 -7.70
N ALA A 454 9.48 -11.82 -7.13
CA ALA A 454 9.51 -13.23 -6.77
C ALA A 454 8.52 -13.99 -7.67
N PRO A 455 8.92 -15.09 -8.32
CA PRO A 455 8.03 -15.85 -9.18
C PRO A 455 6.98 -16.61 -8.35
N PHE A 456 5.82 -16.85 -8.94
CA PHE A 456 4.68 -17.42 -8.21
C PHE A 456 4.90 -18.82 -7.63
N TRP A 457 5.77 -19.62 -8.24
CA TRP A 457 6.05 -20.98 -7.78
C TRP A 457 7.03 -21.01 -6.60
N ASP A 458 7.71 -19.91 -6.34
CA ASP A 458 8.66 -19.78 -5.25
C ASP A 458 8.05 -18.87 -4.19
N THR A 459 7.32 -19.48 -3.27
CA THR A 459 6.66 -18.75 -2.17
C THR A 459 7.62 -18.42 -1.04
N GLY A 460 8.91 -18.76 -1.18
CA GLY A 460 9.95 -18.49 -0.20
C GLY A 460 10.12 -17.01 0.12
N TYR A 461 10.44 -16.75 1.39
CA TYR A 461 10.80 -15.42 1.91
C TYR A 461 12.19 -14.94 1.45
N ASP A 462 12.86 -15.73 0.63
CA ASP A 462 14.20 -15.56 0.10
C ASP A 462 14.22 -15.62 -1.44
N ALA A 463 13.06 -15.42 -2.07
CA ALA A 463 12.85 -15.65 -3.51
C ALA A 463 12.89 -14.40 -4.42
N TYR A 464 13.14 -13.19 -3.89
CA TYR A 464 13.15 -11.97 -4.70
C TYR A 464 14.47 -11.78 -5.44
N GLY A 465 14.40 -11.61 -6.75
CA GLY A 465 15.49 -11.05 -7.56
C GLY A 465 15.19 -9.62 -8.01
N LEU A 466 16.22 -8.90 -8.45
CA LEU A 466 16.12 -7.59 -9.08
C LEU A 466 15.96 -7.72 -10.60
N TYR A 467 15.01 -6.96 -11.13
CA TYR A 467 14.70 -6.94 -12.55
C TYR A 467 14.47 -5.52 -13.05
N LEU A 468 14.78 -5.29 -14.32
CA LEU A 468 14.28 -4.15 -15.07
C LEU A 468 12.97 -4.57 -15.76
N PHE A 469 11.87 -3.95 -15.34
CA PHE A 469 10.52 -4.14 -15.85
C PHE A 469 10.18 -3.09 -16.91
N ASP A 470 9.80 -3.55 -18.10
CA ASP A 470 9.28 -2.69 -19.16
C ASP A 470 7.76 -2.54 -19.02
N MET A 471 7.32 -1.31 -18.78
CA MET A 471 5.90 -1.00 -18.51
C MET A 471 4.99 -1.20 -19.72
N THR A 472 5.54 -1.17 -20.94
CA THR A 472 4.78 -1.32 -22.19
C THR A 472 4.66 -2.78 -22.57
N THR A 473 5.78 -3.50 -22.59
CA THR A 473 5.85 -4.90 -23.03
C THR A 473 5.58 -5.88 -21.90
N ARG A 474 5.67 -5.43 -20.65
CA ARG A 474 5.60 -6.23 -19.41
C ARG A 474 6.75 -7.24 -19.31
N GLU A 475 7.84 -6.99 -20.03
CA GLU A 475 9.03 -7.84 -19.99
C GLU A 475 9.86 -7.57 -18.73
N LEU A 476 10.44 -8.65 -18.18
CA LEU A 476 11.37 -8.59 -17.06
C LEU A 476 12.74 -8.97 -17.58
N THR A 477 13.71 -8.08 -17.40
CA THR A 477 15.13 -8.33 -17.69
C THR A 477 15.86 -8.51 -16.37
N LEU A 478 16.54 -9.64 -16.19
CA LEU A 478 17.28 -9.91 -14.96
C LEU A 478 18.39 -8.86 -14.75
N VAL A 479 18.48 -8.34 -13.54
CA VAL A 479 19.55 -7.44 -13.09
C VAL A 479 20.46 -8.18 -12.11
N HIS A 480 19.89 -8.76 -11.05
CA HIS A 480 20.62 -9.54 -10.05
C HIS A 480 19.65 -10.50 -9.38
N ASP A 481 20.10 -11.70 -9.04
CA ASP A 481 19.31 -12.67 -8.30
C ASP A 481 20.28 -13.68 -7.66
N GLU A 482 20.38 -13.66 -6.33
CA GLU A 482 21.19 -14.62 -5.57
C GLU A 482 20.32 -15.74 -4.98
N PRO A 483 20.48 -17.01 -5.41
CA PRO A 483 19.66 -18.09 -4.90
C PRO A 483 19.71 -18.23 -3.37
N GLY A 484 18.52 -18.24 -2.74
CA GLY A 484 18.37 -18.36 -1.29
C GLY A 484 18.60 -17.04 -0.53
N ILE A 485 18.71 -15.92 -1.24
CA ILE A 485 18.74 -14.57 -0.68
C ILE A 485 17.85 -13.67 -1.54
N SER A 486 16.96 -12.92 -0.88
CA SER A 486 16.18 -11.88 -1.56
C SER A 486 16.99 -10.61 -1.77
N ASP A 487 17.00 -10.13 -3.01
CA ASP A 487 17.51 -8.83 -3.41
C ASP A 487 16.35 -7.83 -3.55
N VAL A 488 16.43 -6.72 -2.82
CA VAL A 488 15.29 -5.82 -2.58
C VAL A 488 15.70 -4.33 -2.58
N ASP A 489 14.71 -3.44 -2.65
CA ASP A 489 14.89 -1.98 -2.64
C ASP A 489 15.89 -1.45 -3.68
N PRO A 490 15.75 -1.84 -4.97
CA PRO A 490 16.64 -1.33 -6.01
C PRO A 490 16.46 0.18 -6.17
N THR A 491 17.56 0.91 -6.05
CA THR A 491 17.60 2.37 -6.11
C THR A 491 18.73 2.80 -7.04
N PRO A 492 18.46 3.51 -8.15
CA PRO A 492 19.50 4.01 -9.04
C PRO A 492 20.46 4.99 -8.35
N LEU A 493 21.78 4.80 -8.51
CA LEU A 493 22.79 5.81 -8.14
C LEU A 493 23.06 6.73 -9.33
N VAL A 494 22.11 7.62 -9.59
CA VAL A 494 22.24 8.66 -10.60
C VAL A 494 21.75 9.99 -10.08
N PRO A 495 22.28 11.10 -10.60
CA PRO A 495 21.65 12.39 -10.45
C PRO A 495 20.22 12.35 -11.01
N ARG A 496 19.28 12.89 -10.26
CA ARG A 496 17.87 13.05 -10.63
C ARG A 496 17.40 14.47 -10.29
N PRO A 497 16.34 14.99 -10.94
CA PRO A 497 15.81 16.30 -10.62
C PRO A 497 15.45 16.41 -9.14
N GLU A 498 15.91 17.48 -8.49
CA GLU A 498 15.46 17.81 -7.14
C GLU A 498 14.01 18.35 -7.21
N PRO A 499 13.10 17.87 -6.35
CA PRO A 499 11.74 18.36 -6.25
C PRO A 499 11.66 19.85 -6.01
N ARG A 500 10.50 20.42 -6.31
CA ARG A 500 10.20 21.81 -5.96
C ARG A 500 10.37 21.99 -4.45
N LYS A 501 11.16 22.99 -4.06
CA LYS A 501 11.22 23.46 -2.69
C LYS A 501 9.93 24.21 -2.35
N LEU A 502 9.18 23.73 -1.36
CA LEU A 502 8.05 24.46 -0.82
C LEU A 502 8.55 25.47 0.23
N GLU A 503 8.28 26.75 -0.01
CA GLU A 503 8.64 27.89 0.85
C GLU A 503 7.48 28.90 0.87
N PRO A 504 7.23 29.60 1.99
CA PRO A 504 7.84 29.40 3.30
C PRO A 504 7.11 28.34 4.16
N ASP A 505 7.80 27.84 5.19
CA ASP A 505 7.17 27.22 6.36
C ASP A 505 6.20 28.23 6.99
N VAL A 506 4.91 27.92 6.98
CA VAL A 506 3.84 28.84 7.44
C VAL A 506 3.36 28.51 8.84
N VAL A 507 3.96 27.50 9.50
CA VAL A 507 3.50 27.02 10.81
C VAL A 507 3.96 27.97 11.91
N ASP A 508 2.99 28.54 12.63
CA ASP A 508 3.25 29.20 13.90
C ASP A 508 3.35 28.16 15.01
N ARG A 509 4.57 27.73 15.31
CA ARG A 509 4.85 26.73 16.35
C ARG A 509 4.52 27.22 17.77
N ALA A 510 4.25 28.51 17.96
CA ALA A 510 3.77 29.05 19.23
C ALA A 510 2.23 29.03 19.33
N ALA A 511 1.52 28.87 18.20
CA ALA A 511 0.07 28.77 18.19
C ALA A 511 -0.40 27.40 18.71
N GLU A 512 -1.27 27.42 19.72
CA GLU A 512 -1.86 26.21 20.30
C GLU A 512 -3.05 25.69 19.47
N THR A 513 -3.51 26.46 18.48
CA THR A 513 -4.72 26.20 17.71
C THR A 513 -4.51 26.40 16.22
N GLY A 514 -5.41 25.80 15.45
CA GLY A 514 -5.62 26.08 14.03
C GLY A 514 -7.11 26.08 13.71
N VAL A 515 -7.46 26.23 12.44
CA VAL A 515 -8.84 26.40 11.98
C VAL A 515 -9.20 25.35 10.94
N ILE A 516 -10.38 24.75 11.07
CA ILE A 516 -11.00 23.93 10.02
C ILE A 516 -12.23 24.65 9.48
N LEU A 517 -12.29 24.80 8.15
CA LEU A 517 -13.42 25.34 7.39
C LEU A 517 -14.03 24.23 6.53
N CYS A 518 -15.31 23.93 6.72
CA CYS A 518 -16.07 23.10 5.78
C CYS A 518 -16.95 24.00 4.91
N LEU A 519 -16.83 23.87 3.58
CA LEU A 519 -17.62 24.67 2.65
C LEU A 519 -19.11 24.35 2.73
N SER A 520 -19.49 23.07 2.83
CA SER A 520 -20.86 22.67 3.18
C SER A 520 -20.93 21.18 3.53
N VAL A 521 -21.51 20.86 4.69
CA VAL A 521 -21.79 19.46 5.05
C VAL A 521 -22.83 18.82 4.13
N LEU A 522 -23.64 19.63 3.43
CA LEU A 522 -24.67 19.19 2.50
C LEU A 522 -24.09 18.65 1.19
N ASN A 523 -22.80 18.91 0.94
CA ASN A 523 -22.06 18.33 -0.17
C ASN A 523 -21.40 17.01 0.29
N SER A 524 -22.19 15.94 0.29
CA SER A 524 -21.78 14.62 0.79
C SER A 524 -22.32 13.52 -0.12
N ASP A 525 -21.53 12.46 -0.30
CA ASP A 525 -21.97 11.20 -0.90
C ASP A 525 -22.59 10.23 0.12
N LEU A 526 -22.61 10.59 1.41
CA LEU A 526 -23.15 9.75 2.48
C LEU A 526 -24.65 10.00 2.66
N GLU A 527 -25.41 8.91 2.83
CA GLU A 527 -26.86 9.00 3.02
C GLU A 527 -27.21 9.37 4.47
N TYR A 528 -27.61 10.63 4.69
CA TYR A 528 -28.19 11.07 5.96
C TYR A 528 -29.24 12.18 5.74
N ASN A 529 -30.02 12.50 6.79
CA ASN A 529 -31.05 13.53 6.69
C ASN A 529 -30.43 14.95 6.71
N HIS A 530 -30.03 15.45 5.54
CA HIS A 530 -29.45 16.78 5.36
C HIS A 530 -30.34 17.90 5.92
N ALA A 531 -31.66 17.78 5.77
CA ALA A 531 -32.62 18.80 6.23
C ALA A 531 -32.70 18.89 7.77
N ALA A 532 -32.30 17.83 8.47
CA ALA A 532 -32.24 17.81 9.93
C ALA A 532 -30.94 18.38 10.49
N ALA A 533 -29.87 18.52 9.70
CA ALA A 533 -28.57 18.97 10.18
C ALA A 533 -28.62 20.40 10.76
N ARG A 534 -28.17 20.57 12.01
CA ARG A 534 -28.17 21.86 12.73
C ARG A 534 -26.82 22.21 13.33
N TYR A 535 -26.06 21.22 13.80
CA TYR A 535 -24.80 21.47 14.50
C TYR A 535 -23.69 20.56 14.00
N VAL A 536 -22.46 21.02 14.16
CA VAL A 536 -21.26 20.20 14.10
C VAL A 536 -20.66 20.11 15.51
N ARG A 537 -20.42 18.89 15.99
CA ARG A 537 -19.71 18.63 17.24
C ARG A 537 -18.27 18.25 16.92
N VAL A 538 -17.34 18.93 17.57
CA VAL A 538 -15.89 18.67 17.48
C VAL A 538 -15.48 17.74 18.61
N LEU A 539 -14.85 16.63 18.25
CA LEU A 539 -14.37 15.60 19.16
C LEU A 539 -12.84 15.63 19.16
N GLY A 540 -12.25 15.99 20.30
CA GLY A 540 -10.81 16.00 20.51
C GLY A 540 -10.32 14.64 20.95
N VAL A 541 -9.19 14.21 20.40
CA VAL A 541 -8.60 12.91 20.68
C VAL A 541 -7.28 13.11 21.42
N THR A 542 -7.14 12.44 22.56
CA THR A 542 -5.92 12.40 23.35
C THR A 542 -5.33 11.01 23.28
N LEU A 543 -4.15 10.91 22.68
CA LEU A 543 -3.42 9.64 22.53
C LEU A 543 -2.91 9.17 23.90
N MET A 544 -3.08 7.89 24.20
CA MET A 544 -2.64 7.26 25.44
C MET A 544 -1.28 6.58 25.27
N GLY A 545 -0.42 6.62 26.29
CA GLY A 545 0.95 6.10 26.21
C GLY A 545 1.06 4.57 26.16
N GLN A 546 0.50 3.86 27.15
CA GLN A 546 0.51 2.39 27.18
C GLN A 546 -0.87 1.85 27.55
N THR A 547 -1.42 1.00 26.70
CA THR A 547 -2.73 0.40 26.91
C THR A 547 -2.68 -1.06 26.49
N ILE A 548 -3.18 -1.97 27.33
CA ILE A 548 -3.21 -3.42 27.03
C ILE A 548 -4.38 -3.83 26.13
N ASN A 549 -5.21 -2.87 25.68
CA ASN A 549 -6.42 -3.10 24.87
C ASN A 549 -6.59 -2.06 23.76
N ALA A 550 -6.94 -2.55 22.56
CA ALA A 550 -7.14 -1.78 21.32
C ALA A 550 -8.03 -0.53 21.49
N ASN A 551 -9.17 -0.68 22.16
CA ASN A 551 -10.14 0.41 22.33
C ASN A 551 -9.71 1.48 23.35
N ALA A 552 -8.56 1.32 24.02
CA ALA A 552 -8.07 2.26 25.03
C ALA A 552 -6.95 3.18 24.53
N ALA A 553 -6.46 3.00 23.29
CA ALA A 553 -5.33 3.72 22.71
C ALA A 553 -5.50 5.25 22.65
N PHE A 554 -6.75 5.74 22.75
CA PHE A 554 -7.04 7.16 22.88
C PHE A 554 -8.29 7.41 23.74
N GLU A 555 -8.28 8.55 24.42
CA GLU A 555 -9.45 9.15 25.05
C GLU A 555 -10.04 10.18 24.09
N THR A 556 -11.36 10.20 23.95
CA THR A 556 -12.03 11.25 23.19
C THR A 556 -12.87 12.12 24.12
N GLN A 557 -12.92 13.41 23.83
CA GLN A 557 -13.66 14.41 24.56
C GLN A 557 -14.42 15.31 23.58
N VAL A 558 -15.63 15.72 23.94
CA VAL A 558 -16.32 16.80 23.21
C VAL A 558 -15.59 18.11 23.48
N LEU A 559 -15.00 18.72 22.45
CA LEU A 559 -14.37 20.02 22.60
C LEU A 559 -15.43 21.12 22.53
N GLY A 560 -16.29 21.08 21.53
CA GLY A 560 -17.37 22.05 21.40
C GLY A 560 -18.42 21.60 20.40
N THR A 561 -19.55 22.31 20.37
CA THR A 561 -20.60 22.15 19.36
C THR A 561 -20.89 23.49 18.74
N ALA A 562 -20.69 23.61 17.43
CA ALA A 562 -20.88 24.84 16.66
C ALA A 562 -22.15 24.75 15.81
N PRO A 563 -22.92 25.85 15.68
CA PRO A 563 -24.05 25.89 14.75
C PRO A 563 -23.58 25.84 13.29
N LEU A 564 -24.28 25.08 12.47
CA LEU A 564 -24.13 25.13 11.02
C LEU A 564 -24.77 26.42 10.50
N GLN A 565 -24.18 27.00 9.46
CA GLN A 565 -24.81 28.09 8.73
C GLN A 565 -25.95 27.56 7.85
N ALA A 566 -26.77 28.47 7.31
CA ALA A 566 -27.93 28.10 6.49
C ALA A 566 -27.56 27.34 5.21
N ASP A 567 -26.34 27.52 4.70
CA ASP A 567 -25.77 26.80 3.56
C ASP A 567 -25.05 25.49 3.98
N GLY A 568 -25.11 25.12 5.26
CA GLY A 568 -24.43 23.96 5.83
C GLY A 568 -22.93 24.15 6.07
N SER A 569 -22.39 25.35 5.87
CA SER A 569 -20.98 25.64 6.14
C SER A 569 -20.68 25.78 7.63
N PHE A 570 -19.44 25.49 8.05
CA PHE A 570 -18.95 25.79 9.39
C PHE A 570 -17.47 26.14 9.39
N LYS A 571 -17.06 26.93 10.39
CA LYS A 571 -15.66 27.31 10.63
C LYS A 571 -15.39 27.21 12.12
N VAL A 572 -14.48 26.35 12.53
CA VAL A 572 -14.23 26.01 13.94
C VAL A 572 -12.74 26.09 14.26
N GLU A 573 -12.42 26.61 15.43
CA GLU A 573 -11.09 26.49 16.01
C GLU A 573 -10.91 25.08 16.59
N VAL A 574 -9.74 24.49 16.36
CA VAL A 574 -9.36 23.15 16.83
C VAL A 574 -7.95 23.20 17.41
N PRO A 575 -7.58 22.28 18.32
CA PRO A 575 -6.23 22.26 18.87
C PRO A 575 -5.24 21.86 17.77
N ALA A 576 -4.12 22.57 17.69
CA ALA A 576 -3.04 22.24 16.77
C ALA A 576 -2.36 20.93 17.17
N ASP A 577 -1.80 20.22 16.19
CA ASP A 577 -0.96 19.03 16.38
C ASP A 577 -1.68 17.89 17.14
N ARG A 578 -3.01 17.88 17.09
CA ARG A 578 -3.85 16.89 17.77
C ARG A 578 -4.96 16.38 16.85
N PRO A 579 -5.20 15.06 16.84
CA PRO A 579 -6.29 14.49 16.06
C PRO A 579 -7.66 14.95 16.60
N VAL A 580 -8.54 15.29 15.67
CA VAL A 580 -9.95 15.64 15.91
C VAL A 580 -10.88 14.89 14.95
N ARG A 581 -12.14 14.73 15.35
CA ARG A 581 -13.23 14.17 14.56
C ARG A 581 -14.47 15.06 14.62
N PHE A 582 -15.38 14.84 13.70
CA PHE A 582 -16.63 15.61 13.61
C PHE A 582 -17.86 14.71 13.73
N GLN A 583 -18.94 15.25 14.28
CA GLN A 583 -20.29 14.69 14.22
C GLN A 583 -21.26 15.74 13.72
N ILE A 584 -22.09 15.39 12.74
CA ILE A 584 -23.22 16.22 12.32
C ILE A 584 -24.41 15.83 13.19
N LEU A 585 -25.08 16.83 13.75
CA LEU A 585 -26.19 16.64 14.69
C LEU A 585 -27.47 17.29 14.20
N ASP A 586 -28.61 16.72 14.60
CA ASP A 586 -29.92 17.37 14.47
C ASP A 586 -30.20 18.41 15.57
N ALA A 587 -31.42 18.96 15.58
CA ALA A 587 -31.86 19.94 16.57
C ALA A 587 -31.91 19.40 18.01
N ASP A 588 -32.12 18.09 18.16
CA ASP A 588 -32.24 17.41 19.44
C ASP A 588 -30.87 16.88 19.93
N GLY A 589 -29.82 17.04 19.13
CA GLY A 589 -28.46 16.61 19.43
C GLY A 589 -28.17 15.15 19.08
N ASN A 590 -29.06 14.49 18.34
CA ASN A 590 -28.83 13.14 17.82
C ASN A 590 -27.78 13.20 16.70
N VAL A 591 -26.91 12.19 16.64
CA VAL A 591 -25.90 12.08 15.60
C VAL A 591 -26.56 11.64 14.29
N LEU A 592 -26.49 12.50 13.28
CA LEU A 592 -26.92 12.21 11.91
C LEU A 592 -25.80 11.56 11.09
N LEU A 593 -24.57 11.99 11.34
CA LEU A 593 -23.37 11.50 10.67
C LEU A 593 -22.17 11.58 11.62
N HIS A 594 -21.31 10.58 11.57
CA HIS A 594 -20.07 10.52 12.35
C HIS A 594 -18.87 10.40 11.41
N GLU A 595 -17.95 11.36 11.50
CA GLU A 595 -16.68 11.27 10.78
C GLU A 595 -15.81 10.21 11.45
N THR A 596 -15.38 9.24 10.65
CA THR A 596 -14.60 8.09 11.12
C THR A 596 -13.10 8.32 10.95
N GLU A 597 -12.70 9.33 10.18
CA GLU A 597 -11.31 9.68 9.95
C GLU A 597 -10.80 10.79 10.89
N PHE A 598 -9.55 10.67 11.30
CA PHE A 598 -8.88 11.68 12.12
C PHE A 598 -8.35 12.81 11.25
N ASN A 599 -8.77 14.03 11.56
CA ASN A 599 -8.28 15.26 10.99
C ASN A 599 -7.32 15.93 11.97
N TYR A 600 -6.40 16.75 11.49
CA TYR A 600 -5.52 17.58 12.33
C TYR A 600 -5.06 18.79 11.53
N VAL A 601 -4.58 19.81 12.23
CA VAL A 601 -4.00 21.03 11.66
C VAL A 601 -2.74 21.39 12.44
N ARG A 602 -1.80 22.09 11.81
CA ARG A 602 -0.65 22.70 12.46
C ARG A 602 -1.03 24.02 13.14
N GLY A 603 -0.13 24.54 13.98
CA GLY A 603 -0.30 25.84 14.64
C GLY A 603 -0.48 26.97 13.63
N GLY A 604 -1.58 27.72 13.75
CA GLY A 604 -1.93 28.84 12.86
C GLY A 604 -2.46 28.42 11.48
N GLU A 605 -2.52 27.12 11.16
CA GLU A 605 -3.02 26.62 9.88
C GLU A 605 -4.53 26.85 9.76
N THR A 606 -4.99 27.19 8.54
CA THR A 606 -6.40 27.07 8.16
C THR A 606 -6.54 26.00 7.09
N LEU A 607 -7.11 24.85 7.48
CA LEU A 607 -7.42 23.75 6.58
C LEU A 607 -8.87 23.86 6.11
N SER A 608 -9.12 23.64 4.81
CA SER A 608 -10.48 23.68 4.25
C SER A 608 -10.85 22.34 3.62
N CYS A 609 -12.05 21.84 3.91
CA CYS A 609 -12.68 20.72 3.19
C CYS A 609 -13.92 21.19 2.42
N VAL A 610 -14.19 20.55 1.29
CA VAL A 610 -15.32 20.94 0.42
C VAL A 610 -16.64 20.46 1.00
N GLY A 611 -16.66 19.25 1.58
CA GLY A 611 -17.84 18.73 2.26
C GLY A 611 -17.48 17.57 3.19
N CYS A 612 -18.50 16.97 3.80
CA CYS A 612 -18.31 15.81 4.65
C CYS A 612 -18.39 14.57 3.76
N HIS A 613 -17.25 14.15 3.20
CA HIS A 613 -17.13 13.08 2.20
C HIS A 613 -17.70 13.47 0.82
N GLU A 614 -17.13 14.53 0.21
CA GLU A 614 -17.64 15.07 -1.05
C GLU A 614 -17.44 14.16 -2.28
N PRO A 615 -18.34 14.27 -3.28
CA PRO A 615 -18.17 13.58 -4.56
C PRO A 615 -16.91 14.03 -5.30
N LYS A 616 -16.03 13.06 -5.56
CA LYS A 616 -14.73 13.25 -6.21
C LYS A 616 -14.81 13.68 -7.68
N GLY A 617 -15.95 13.46 -8.34
CA GLY A 617 -16.21 13.88 -9.73
C GLY A 617 -16.93 15.24 -9.87
N ARG A 618 -17.13 15.99 -8.78
CA ARG A 618 -17.93 17.22 -8.79
C ARG A 618 -17.09 18.43 -8.38
N THR A 619 -17.17 19.50 -9.18
CA THR A 619 -16.55 20.78 -8.83
C THR A 619 -17.20 21.34 -7.56
N PRO A 620 -16.40 21.89 -6.62
CA PRO A 620 -16.91 22.60 -5.46
C PRO A 620 -17.91 23.70 -5.86
N PRO A 621 -18.91 24.01 -5.00
CA PRO A 621 -19.78 25.15 -5.22
C PRO A 621 -18.97 26.44 -5.40
N THR A 622 -19.32 27.26 -6.39
CA THR A 622 -18.65 28.56 -6.62
C THR A 622 -19.05 29.62 -5.59
N ALA A 623 -20.12 29.37 -4.82
CA ALA A 623 -20.58 30.28 -3.78
C ALA A 623 -19.62 30.29 -2.59
N GLN A 624 -19.28 31.48 -2.11
CA GLN A 624 -18.49 31.64 -0.90
C GLN A 624 -19.31 31.11 0.31
N PRO A 625 -18.77 30.19 1.12
CA PRO A 625 -19.47 29.69 2.29
C PRO A 625 -19.75 30.81 3.29
N LEU A 626 -20.95 30.83 3.87
CA LEU A 626 -21.34 31.81 4.88
C LEU A 626 -20.38 31.81 6.07
N ALA A 627 -19.90 30.63 6.49
CA ALA A 627 -18.96 30.49 7.60
C ALA A 627 -17.58 31.11 7.31
N ALA A 628 -17.19 31.26 6.04
CA ALA A 628 -15.89 31.85 5.69
C ALA A 628 -15.80 33.33 6.10
N ALA A 629 -16.94 34.06 6.08
CA ALA A 629 -17.03 35.46 6.48
C ALA A 629 -17.11 35.68 8.00
N LEU A 630 -17.23 34.60 8.78
CA LEU A 630 -17.35 34.65 10.24
C LEU A 630 -15.99 34.37 10.91
N PRO A 631 -15.79 34.84 12.16
CA PRO A 631 -14.70 34.32 12.99
C PRO A 631 -14.91 32.82 13.24
N PRO A 632 -13.82 32.04 13.44
CA PRO A 632 -13.95 30.64 13.82
C PRO A 632 -14.72 30.51 15.14
N TYR A 633 -15.61 29.53 15.22
CA TYR A 633 -16.29 29.21 16.46
C TYR A 633 -15.26 28.71 17.49
N PRO A 634 -15.22 29.26 18.72
CA PRO A 634 -14.21 28.92 19.73
C PRO A 634 -14.58 27.58 20.40
N ALA A 635 -14.41 26.48 19.67
CA ALA A 635 -14.81 25.16 20.15
C ALA A 635 -14.11 24.81 21.47
N LEU A 636 -12.89 25.30 21.70
CA LEU A 636 -12.08 24.98 22.87
C LEU A 636 -12.53 25.64 24.18
N GLU A 637 -13.38 26.67 24.14
CA GLU A 637 -13.81 27.39 25.35
C GLU A 637 -14.87 26.62 26.17
N ASN A 638 -15.58 25.67 25.55
CA ASN A 638 -16.68 24.94 26.19
C ASN A 638 -16.52 23.41 26.13
N PRO A 639 -15.39 22.85 26.61
CA PRO A 639 -15.17 21.41 26.58
C PRO A 639 -16.22 20.71 27.43
N GLY A 640 -16.88 19.72 26.82
CA GLY A 640 -17.77 18.83 27.54
C GLY A 640 -17.00 18.09 28.64
N SER A 641 -17.62 17.93 29.81
CA SER A 641 -17.01 17.19 30.92
C SER A 641 -16.93 15.69 30.65
N LEU A 642 -17.69 15.19 29.67
CA LEU A 642 -17.72 13.77 29.33
C LEU A 642 -16.47 13.40 28.52
N ARG A 643 -15.66 12.53 29.11
CA ARG A 643 -14.56 11.83 28.45
C ARG A 643 -14.93 10.38 28.27
N TYR A 644 -14.60 9.83 27.11
CA TYR A 644 -14.88 8.46 26.77
C TYR A 644 -13.62 7.76 26.26
N HIS A 645 -13.42 6.54 26.76
CA HIS A 645 -12.43 5.61 26.24
C HIS A 645 -13.01 4.19 26.25
N GLY A 646 -12.41 3.29 25.48
CA GLY A 646 -12.75 1.87 25.53
C GLY A 646 -12.22 1.19 26.79
N GLN A 647 -12.95 0.19 27.27
CA GLN A 647 -12.59 -0.54 28.49
C GLN A 647 -11.35 -1.45 28.31
N VAL A 648 -10.42 -1.33 29.26
CA VAL A 648 -9.14 -2.05 29.31
C VAL A 648 -9.28 -3.56 29.61
N TRP A 649 -10.50 -4.06 29.91
CA TRP A 649 -10.73 -5.45 30.34
C TRP A 649 -11.80 -6.21 29.53
N ARG A 650 -12.41 -5.58 28.52
CA ARG A 650 -13.38 -6.22 27.63
C ARG A 650 -12.93 -6.11 26.19
N GLY A 651 -12.85 -7.25 25.51
CA GLY A 651 -12.34 -7.35 24.14
C GLY A 651 -13.08 -6.49 23.12
N TYR A 652 -14.36 -6.15 23.36
CA TYR A 652 -15.15 -5.29 22.47
C TYR A 652 -16.25 -4.51 23.24
N ASN A 653 -16.54 -3.30 22.77
CA ASN A 653 -17.76 -2.50 22.97
C ASN A 653 -18.21 -2.23 24.42
N GLY A 654 -17.41 -1.44 25.15
CA GLY A 654 -17.88 -0.76 26.36
C GLY A 654 -17.25 0.62 26.47
N ILE A 655 -18.04 1.67 26.30
CA ILE A 655 -17.62 3.05 26.61
C ILE A 655 -17.69 3.21 28.13
N ALA A 656 -16.57 3.54 28.77
CA ALA A 656 -16.56 3.95 30.17
C ALA A 656 -16.69 5.48 30.26
N ARG A 657 -17.67 5.94 31.05
CA ARG A 657 -17.77 7.34 31.47
C ARG A 657 -16.92 7.50 32.72
N HIS A 658 -15.89 8.35 32.64
CA HIS A 658 -15.13 8.80 33.82
C HIS A 658 -15.81 9.97 34.50
#